data_AF-M7Y0I7-F1
#
_entry.id   AF-M7Y0I7-F1
#
_cell.length_a   1.000
_cell.length_b   1.000
_cell.length_c   1.000
_cell.angle_alpha   90.00
_cell.angle_beta   90.00
_cell.angle_gamma   90.00
#
_symmetry.space_group_name_H-M   'P 1'
#
loop_
_entity.id
_entity.type
_entity.pdbx_description
1 polymer ?
#
loop_
_entity_poly.entity_id
_entity_poly.type
_entity_poly.pdbx_seq_one_letter_code
_entity_poly.pdbx_strand_id
1 'polypeptide(L)'
;MNKTFQYVSYLWDEQKAKSLGDDQVALLIYRSNILGADLRITNYGGGNTSCKTIEKDPLTGKEVEVMWVKGSGGDIGTLTKSGLAALYVDKLRALEGIYRGIAHEDEMVGLFNHCIYDLDSKAPSIDTPLHSFLPFKHIDHLHPDAAIAIAASKDGEKITAELFEGQIAWVPWQRPGFDLGLQLRNALDANPGIRGIMLGGHGLFTWGDTAYECYINSLEVIEKASAFLADNYGKKRPIFGGEKIKSLDGSQRKEQAAQIAPLLRGLASSYSRMVGTFNDSDTVLQFINSHDLSKLAPMGTSCPDHFLRTKIAPLVLDIPASQDLSDLGAVKSHIEKLFADYRDGYKKYYETHKRHNSPAMRDPNPVVILWPGVGMFSYAKDKQTSRVASEFYINAINVMRGAEAVSEYVSLPLQEAFDIEYWLLEEAKLQRMPKEKPLSRKVALITGSAGGIGKAIADKLAEEGACVVLTDIDGERLANARKDFGKDAAIAVKLDVLDNDTIGQAYKAACLAFGGVDIIVNCAGLAISKPLSETTEADWDLLNDVLVKGQFKVSQAGVSILRTQGLGGDIVNIVSKNALVSGPNNVGYGTAKAAQIHMSRLLAAELGPDKIRVNVVNPDAVIEGSKIWEGKWAEGRAKAYGVTVEELPAYYAKRTLLNEIISTKDIANGVFAFVGGLLGKSTGNILNVDGGVAAAFVR
;
A
#
# COMPACT_ATOMS: atom_id res chain seq x y z
N MET A 1 -31.49 -14.96 -21.34
CA MET A 1 -30.37 -15.08 -22.31
C MET A 1 -29.10 -14.77 -21.56
N ASN A 2 -28.10 -15.65 -21.56
CA ASN A 2 -26.80 -15.32 -20.96
C ASN A 2 -26.17 -14.22 -21.82
N LYS A 3 -26.18 -12.98 -21.34
CA LYS A 3 -25.40 -11.90 -21.96
C LYS A 3 -23.93 -12.23 -21.72
N THR A 4 -23.20 -12.56 -22.78
CA THR A 4 -21.77 -12.84 -22.71
C THR A 4 -21.01 -11.54 -22.97
N PHE A 5 -20.24 -11.09 -21.98
CA PHE A 5 -19.30 -9.98 -22.10
C PHE A 5 -17.88 -10.54 -22.24
N GLN A 6 -17.05 -9.96 -23.11
CA GLN A 6 -15.69 -10.38 -23.39
C GLN A 6 -14.67 -9.56 -22.60
N TYR A 7 -14.90 -8.26 -22.43
CA TYR A 7 -13.94 -7.32 -21.87
C TYR A 7 -14.27 -6.86 -20.44
N VAL A 8 -15.50 -7.11 -19.98
CA VAL A 8 -15.93 -6.90 -18.59
C VAL A 8 -16.56 -8.16 -18.01
N SER A 9 -16.59 -8.26 -16.68
CA SER A 9 -17.18 -9.40 -15.98
C SER A 9 -18.64 -9.16 -15.65
N TYR A 10 -19.52 -10.08 -16.07
CA TYR A 10 -20.89 -10.16 -15.58
C TYR A 10 -20.93 -10.93 -14.26
N LEU A 11 -21.17 -10.22 -13.16
CA LEU A 11 -21.11 -10.72 -11.78
C LEU A 11 -22.46 -10.61 -11.05
N TRP A 12 -23.53 -10.28 -11.77
CA TRP A 12 -24.87 -10.22 -11.19
C TRP A 12 -25.41 -11.62 -10.88
N ASP A 13 -25.88 -11.79 -9.65
CA ASP A 13 -26.47 -13.00 -9.08
C ASP A 13 -27.93 -12.72 -8.77
N GLU A 14 -28.82 -13.35 -9.54
CA GLU A 14 -30.26 -13.19 -9.43
C GLU A 14 -30.81 -13.65 -8.07
N GLN A 15 -30.22 -14.68 -7.45
CA GLN A 15 -30.66 -15.14 -6.13
C GLN A 15 -30.28 -14.11 -5.07
N LYS A 16 -29.06 -13.56 -5.16
CA LYS A 16 -28.61 -12.50 -4.26
C LYS A 16 -29.50 -11.27 -4.41
N ALA A 17 -29.71 -10.78 -5.63
CA ALA A 17 -30.57 -9.62 -5.88
C ALA A 17 -32.01 -9.84 -5.36
N LYS A 18 -32.60 -11.01 -5.62
CA LYS A 18 -33.93 -11.37 -5.12
C LYS A 18 -34.00 -11.41 -3.59
N SER A 19 -32.93 -11.82 -2.91
CA SER A 19 -32.88 -11.82 -1.44
C SER A 19 -32.90 -10.41 -0.82
N LEU A 20 -32.54 -9.38 -1.59
CA LEU A 20 -32.55 -7.98 -1.16
C LEU A 20 -33.91 -7.30 -1.37
N GLY A 21 -34.81 -7.91 -2.16
CA GLY A 21 -36.15 -7.38 -2.42
C GLY A 21 -36.11 -5.98 -3.02
N ASP A 22 -36.99 -5.10 -2.53
CA ASP A 22 -37.11 -3.71 -3.00
C ASP A 22 -36.19 -2.73 -2.26
N ASP A 23 -35.29 -3.20 -1.39
CA ASP A 23 -34.31 -2.36 -0.68
C ASP A 23 -33.29 -1.80 -1.68
N GLN A 24 -33.56 -0.59 -2.17
CA GLN A 24 -32.73 0.08 -3.18
C GLN A 24 -31.33 0.42 -2.65
N VAL A 25 -31.18 0.65 -1.34
CA VAL A 25 -29.88 0.96 -0.73
C VAL A 25 -29.03 -0.30 -0.66
N ALA A 26 -29.62 -1.44 -0.30
CA ALA A 26 -28.94 -2.72 -0.34
C ALA A 26 -28.58 -3.14 -1.78
N LEU A 27 -29.48 -2.90 -2.75
CA LEU A 27 -29.22 -3.13 -4.18
C LEU A 27 -28.13 -2.22 -4.74
N LEU A 28 -28.08 -0.94 -4.31
CA LEU A 28 -26.99 -0.03 -4.62
C LEU A 28 -25.66 -0.61 -4.13
N ILE A 29 -25.55 -0.95 -2.84
CA ILE A 29 -24.32 -1.51 -2.26
C ILE A 29 -23.90 -2.78 -3.01
N TYR A 30 -24.86 -3.66 -3.32
CA TYR A 30 -24.61 -4.86 -4.10
C TYR A 30 -24.04 -4.53 -5.49
N ARG A 31 -24.69 -3.62 -6.25
CA ARG A 31 -24.23 -3.14 -7.56
C ARG A 31 -22.82 -2.52 -7.48
N SER A 32 -22.58 -1.65 -6.50
CA SER A 32 -21.30 -0.99 -6.25
C SER A 32 -20.18 -2.03 -6.08
N ASN A 33 -20.43 -3.05 -5.24
CA ASN A 33 -19.42 -4.08 -4.92
C ASN A 33 -19.07 -4.95 -6.14
N ILE A 34 -20.06 -5.35 -6.94
CA ILE A 34 -19.80 -6.15 -8.14
C ILE A 34 -19.17 -5.33 -9.28
N LEU A 35 -19.47 -4.03 -9.40
CA LEU A 35 -18.76 -3.14 -10.34
C LEU A 35 -17.31 -2.94 -9.88
N GLY A 36 -17.09 -2.69 -8.59
CA GLY A 36 -15.75 -2.50 -8.01
C GLY A 36 -14.89 -3.76 -7.93
N ALA A 37 -15.47 -4.95 -8.09
CA ALA A 37 -14.74 -6.20 -8.15
C ALA A 37 -13.97 -6.38 -9.48
N ASP A 38 -14.37 -5.69 -10.54
CA ASP A 38 -13.69 -5.70 -11.84
C ASP A 38 -12.88 -4.41 -12.03
N LEU A 39 -11.57 -4.49 -11.82
CA LEU A 39 -10.66 -3.33 -11.92
C LEU A 39 -10.54 -2.74 -13.33
N ARG A 40 -11.14 -3.37 -14.36
CA ARG A 40 -11.27 -2.79 -15.70
C ARG A 40 -12.41 -1.77 -15.77
N ILE A 41 -13.36 -1.83 -14.84
CA ILE A 41 -14.54 -0.97 -14.76
C ILE A 41 -14.24 0.28 -13.94
N THR A 42 -13.53 0.12 -12.83
CA THR A 42 -13.13 1.24 -11.97
C THR A 42 -11.83 0.96 -11.24
N ASN A 43 -11.10 2.03 -10.93
CA ASN A 43 -9.86 1.97 -10.17
C ASN A 43 -10.15 1.92 -8.65
N TYR A 44 -9.18 1.49 -7.85
CA TYR A 44 -9.31 1.47 -6.39
C TYR A 44 -9.64 2.86 -5.82
N GLY A 45 -10.76 2.95 -5.10
CA GLY A 45 -11.22 4.22 -4.51
C GLY A 45 -11.80 5.22 -5.52
N GLY A 46 -11.84 4.87 -6.81
CA GLY A 46 -12.44 5.65 -7.90
C GLY A 46 -13.89 5.25 -8.19
N GLY A 47 -14.58 6.12 -8.92
CA GLY A 47 -15.98 5.97 -9.29
C GLY A 47 -16.98 6.27 -8.16
N ASN A 48 -18.18 6.71 -8.53
CA ASN A 48 -19.28 7.03 -7.63
C ASN A 48 -20.55 6.33 -8.11
N THR A 49 -21.30 5.71 -7.19
CA THR A 49 -22.58 5.06 -7.52
C THR A 49 -23.66 5.61 -6.60
N SER A 50 -24.87 5.78 -7.13
CA SER A 50 -26.00 6.29 -6.34
C SER A 50 -27.33 5.61 -6.67
N CYS A 51 -28.26 5.72 -5.72
CA CYS A 51 -29.68 5.49 -5.92
C CYS A 51 -30.52 6.61 -5.30
N LYS A 52 -31.70 6.87 -5.85
CA LYS A 52 -32.71 7.77 -5.27
C LYS A 52 -33.89 6.95 -4.76
N THR A 53 -34.30 7.20 -3.51
CA THR A 53 -35.41 6.55 -2.82
C THR A 53 -36.42 7.58 -2.32
N ILE A 54 -37.62 7.12 -1.98
CA ILE A 54 -38.61 7.93 -1.25
C ILE A 54 -38.57 7.50 0.21
N GLU A 55 -38.19 8.42 1.09
CA GLU A 55 -38.05 8.19 2.53
C GLU A 55 -38.97 9.12 3.31
N LYS A 56 -39.20 8.83 4.60
CA LYS A 56 -39.91 9.74 5.50
C LYS A 56 -38.93 10.71 6.14
N ASP A 57 -39.14 12.00 5.92
CA ASP A 57 -38.39 13.06 6.60
C ASP A 57 -38.56 12.90 8.13
N PRO A 58 -37.47 12.73 8.91
CA PRO A 58 -37.54 12.50 10.35
C PRO A 58 -38.09 13.69 11.14
N LEU A 59 -38.08 14.90 10.58
CA LEU A 59 -38.58 16.12 11.21
C LEU A 59 -40.05 16.37 10.87
N THR A 60 -40.45 16.13 9.62
CA THR A 60 -41.79 16.50 9.14
C THR A 60 -42.74 15.31 8.94
N GLY A 61 -42.21 14.09 8.87
CA GLY A 61 -42.95 12.87 8.55
C GLY A 61 -43.44 12.74 7.11
N LYS A 62 -43.13 13.73 6.25
CA LYS A 62 -43.51 13.73 4.83
C LYS A 62 -42.60 12.84 4.01
N GLU A 63 -43.14 12.31 2.92
CA GLU A 63 -42.34 11.63 1.91
C GLU A 63 -41.44 12.63 1.18
N VAL A 64 -40.16 12.32 1.10
CA VAL A 64 -39.12 13.13 0.47
C VAL A 64 -38.23 12.24 -0.38
N GLU A 65 -37.72 12.80 -1.48
CA GLU A 65 -36.73 12.11 -2.30
C GLU A 65 -35.34 12.23 -1.67
N VAL A 66 -34.72 11.09 -1.37
CA VAL A 66 -33.39 10.99 -0.77
C VAL A 66 -32.46 10.29 -1.74
N MET A 67 -31.28 10.87 -1.96
CA MET A 67 -30.22 10.24 -2.73
C MET A 67 -29.21 9.62 -1.77
N TRP A 68 -28.96 8.33 -1.94
CA TRP A 68 -27.86 7.60 -1.34
C TRP A 68 -26.74 7.50 -2.37
N VAL A 69 -25.56 8.00 -2.05
CA VAL A 69 -24.40 8.01 -2.95
C VAL A 69 -23.15 7.59 -2.20
N LYS A 70 -22.18 6.99 -2.87
CA LYS A 70 -20.86 6.73 -2.29
C LYS A 70 -20.28 8.00 -1.67
N GLY A 71 -19.97 7.95 -0.37
CA GLY A 71 -19.37 9.06 0.35
C GLY A 71 -17.91 9.32 -0.01
N SER A 72 -17.38 10.42 0.52
CA SER A 72 -15.99 10.83 0.33
C SER A 72 -15.00 9.79 0.87
N GLY A 73 -14.00 9.43 0.05
CA GLY A 73 -12.91 8.51 0.42
C GLY A 73 -13.26 7.01 0.47
N GLY A 74 -14.50 6.62 0.14
CA GLY A 74 -14.89 5.20 0.07
C GLY A 74 -14.53 4.54 -1.27
N ASP A 75 -14.33 3.21 -1.24
CA ASP A 75 -14.14 2.34 -2.41
C ASP A 75 -15.45 1.61 -2.72
N ILE A 76 -15.92 1.65 -3.97
CA ILE A 76 -17.18 0.99 -4.35
C ILE A 76 -17.10 -0.53 -4.26
N GLY A 77 -15.90 -1.13 -4.42
CA GLY A 77 -15.71 -2.59 -4.36
C GLY A 77 -15.82 -3.19 -2.95
N THR A 78 -15.73 -2.35 -1.92
CA THR A 78 -15.86 -2.74 -0.51
C THR A 78 -16.88 -1.89 0.23
N LEU A 79 -17.83 -1.31 -0.51
CA LEU A 79 -18.81 -0.38 0.02
C LEU A 79 -19.74 -1.06 1.01
N THR A 80 -19.99 -0.36 2.10
CA THR A 80 -20.98 -0.72 3.12
C THR A 80 -21.89 0.48 3.36
N LYS A 81 -23.00 0.30 4.08
CA LYS A 81 -23.95 1.38 4.36
C LYS A 81 -23.29 2.60 5.03
N SER A 82 -22.36 2.39 5.96
CA SER A 82 -21.59 3.47 6.61
C SER A 82 -20.65 4.23 5.66
N GLY A 83 -20.43 3.72 4.46
CA GLY A 83 -19.68 4.39 3.39
C GLY A 83 -20.54 5.26 2.46
N LEU A 84 -21.87 5.25 2.62
CA LEU A 84 -22.78 6.08 1.83
C LEU A 84 -23.02 7.43 2.51
N ALA A 85 -23.22 8.47 1.71
CA ALA A 85 -23.80 9.74 2.11
C ALA A 85 -25.28 9.76 1.69
N ALA A 86 -26.17 10.20 2.58
CA ALA A 86 -27.60 10.33 2.28
C ALA A 86 -28.02 11.81 2.30
N LEU A 87 -28.60 12.29 1.21
CA LEU A 87 -28.94 13.71 1.05
C LEU A 87 -30.37 13.91 0.52
N TYR A 88 -31.04 14.95 1.03
CA TYR A 88 -32.27 15.49 0.48
C TYR A 88 -32.02 16.03 -0.94
N VAL A 89 -32.69 15.45 -1.95
CA VAL A 89 -32.46 15.82 -3.36
C VAL A 89 -32.97 17.23 -3.66
N ASP A 90 -34.12 17.60 -3.10
CA ASP A 90 -34.72 18.93 -3.27
C ASP A 90 -33.81 20.03 -2.69
N LYS A 91 -33.27 19.84 -1.49
CA LYS A 91 -32.33 20.79 -0.86
C LYS A 91 -31.05 20.92 -1.66
N LEU A 92 -30.50 19.80 -2.14
CA LEU A 92 -29.27 19.81 -2.93
C LEU A 92 -29.46 20.55 -4.26
N ARG A 93 -30.59 20.33 -4.95
CA ARG A 93 -30.95 21.08 -6.17
C ARG A 93 -31.23 22.55 -5.86
N ALA A 94 -31.82 22.88 -4.71
CA ALA A 94 -32.09 24.25 -4.30
C ALA A 94 -30.81 25.10 -4.12
N LEU A 95 -29.66 24.46 -3.90
CA LEU A 95 -28.36 25.16 -3.86
C LEU A 95 -28.04 25.88 -5.19
N GLU A 96 -28.69 25.50 -6.31
CA GLU A 96 -28.53 26.19 -7.60
C GLU A 96 -28.94 27.67 -7.48
N GLY A 97 -29.96 27.98 -6.67
CA GLY A 97 -30.45 29.35 -6.47
C GLY A 97 -29.45 30.28 -5.76
N ILE A 98 -28.39 29.74 -5.16
CA ILE A 98 -27.33 30.51 -4.48
C ILE A 98 -25.95 30.29 -5.11
N TYR A 99 -25.84 29.43 -6.12
CA TYR A 99 -24.59 29.16 -6.81
C TYR A 99 -24.18 30.38 -7.66
N ARG A 100 -22.94 30.85 -7.46
CA ARG A 100 -22.43 32.11 -8.06
C ARG A 100 -21.50 31.89 -9.26
N GLY A 101 -21.36 30.66 -9.72
CA GLY A 101 -20.45 30.28 -10.80
C GLY A 101 -19.10 29.75 -10.31
N ILE A 102 -18.28 29.30 -11.27
CA ILE A 102 -17.10 28.44 -11.05
C ILE A 102 -16.04 29.05 -10.13
N ALA A 103 -15.97 30.38 -10.04
CA ALA A 103 -15.06 31.09 -9.14
C ALA A 103 -15.38 30.84 -7.64
N HIS A 104 -16.59 30.37 -7.34
CA HIS A 104 -17.10 30.08 -6.00
C HIS A 104 -17.39 28.57 -5.79
N GLU A 105 -16.90 27.71 -6.69
CA GLU A 105 -17.19 26.27 -6.72
C GLU A 105 -16.88 25.57 -5.39
N ASP A 106 -15.71 25.85 -4.80
CA ASP A 106 -15.25 25.18 -3.58
C ASP A 106 -16.13 25.52 -2.35
N GLU A 107 -16.85 26.65 -2.37
CA GLU A 107 -17.77 27.05 -1.29
C GLU A 107 -18.97 26.09 -1.18
N MET A 108 -19.37 25.49 -2.31
CA MET A 108 -20.55 24.60 -2.38
C MET A 108 -20.36 23.34 -1.53
N VAL A 109 -19.12 22.86 -1.38
CA VAL A 109 -18.82 21.64 -0.63
C VAL A 109 -19.22 21.76 0.84
N GLY A 110 -19.04 22.94 1.44
CA GLY A 110 -19.50 23.19 2.81
C GLY A 110 -21.02 23.13 2.94
N LEU A 111 -21.74 23.60 1.90
CA LEU A 111 -23.19 23.69 1.88
C LEU A 111 -23.88 22.34 1.73
N PHE A 112 -23.21 21.32 1.18
CA PHE A 112 -23.77 19.96 1.08
C PHE A 112 -24.13 19.38 2.46
N ASN A 113 -23.49 19.85 3.55
CA ASN A 113 -23.83 19.42 4.90
C ASN A 113 -25.24 19.86 5.33
N HIS A 114 -25.78 20.95 4.76
CA HIS A 114 -27.17 21.37 5.00
C HIS A 114 -28.18 20.50 4.25
N CYS A 115 -27.71 19.66 3.32
CA CYS A 115 -28.55 18.75 2.54
C CYS A 115 -28.55 17.34 3.13
N ILE A 116 -27.81 17.06 4.21
CA ILE A 116 -27.73 15.72 4.81
C ILE A 116 -29.10 15.28 5.34
N TYR A 117 -29.51 14.08 4.93
CA TYR A 117 -30.71 13.39 5.42
C TYR A 117 -30.39 12.51 6.63
N ASP A 118 -29.37 11.66 6.52
CA ASP A 118 -28.93 10.75 7.57
C ASP A 118 -27.64 11.27 8.22
N LEU A 119 -27.73 11.67 9.49
CA LEU A 119 -26.62 12.25 10.24
C LEU A 119 -25.51 11.22 10.55
N ASP A 120 -25.83 9.92 10.50
CA ASP A 120 -24.85 8.84 10.68
C ASP A 120 -24.18 8.45 9.34
N SER A 121 -24.63 9.04 8.23
CA SER A 121 -24.05 8.81 6.91
C SER A 121 -22.68 9.48 6.75
N LYS A 122 -21.91 9.00 5.77
CA LYS A 122 -20.61 9.55 5.42
C LYS A 122 -20.75 10.97 4.86
N ALA A 123 -19.70 11.78 5.00
CA ALA A 123 -19.65 13.08 4.33
C ALA A 123 -19.78 12.93 2.79
N PRO A 124 -20.57 13.79 2.12
CA PRO A 124 -20.73 13.77 0.67
C PRO A 124 -19.41 14.04 -0.05
N SER A 125 -19.20 13.41 -1.22
CA SER A 125 -18.07 13.74 -2.10
C SER A 125 -18.36 14.98 -2.94
N ILE A 126 -17.33 15.53 -3.58
CA ILE A 126 -17.52 16.65 -4.51
C ILE A 126 -18.34 16.26 -5.75
N ASP A 127 -18.37 14.97 -6.10
CA ASP A 127 -19.17 14.47 -7.23
C ASP A 127 -20.66 14.33 -6.91
N THR A 128 -21.06 14.54 -5.66
CA THR A 128 -22.46 14.41 -5.22
C THR A 128 -23.45 15.20 -6.11
N PRO A 129 -23.18 16.45 -6.53
CA PRO A 129 -24.07 17.19 -7.42
C PRO A 129 -24.28 16.52 -8.78
N LEU A 130 -23.26 15.84 -9.33
CA LEU A 130 -23.32 15.16 -10.63
C LEU A 130 -24.39 14.07 -10.66
N HIS A 131 -24.66 13.44 -9.52
CA HIS A 131 -25.72 12.44 -9.37
C HIS A 131 -27.10 13.07 -9.10
N SER A 132 -27.13 14.24 -8.47
CA SER A 132 -28.38 14.86 -8.01
C SER A 132 -29.17 15.56 -9.12
N PHE A 133 -28.46 16.18 -10.07
CA PHE A 133 -29.08 16.94 -11.16
C PHE A 133 -29.63 16.05 -12.27
N LEU A 134 -29.14 14.82 -12.38
CA LEU A 134 -29.71 13.82 -13.27
C LEU A 134 -30.99 13.21 -12.66
N PRO A 135 -32.08 13.07 -13.44
CA PRO A 135 -33.39 12.66 -12.92
C PRO A 135 -33.53 11.15 -12.66
N PHE A 136 -32.52 10.35 -12.98
CA PHE A 136 -32.60 8.89 -12.93
C PHE A 136 -32.50 8.33 -11.52
N LYS A 137 -33.18 7.19 -11.29
CA LYS A 137 -33.22 6.50 -9.99
C LYS A 137 -31.88 5.91 -9.61
N HIS A 138 -31.16 5.31 -10.56
CA HIS A 138 -29.85 4.70 -10.35
C HIS A 138 -28.85 5.31 -11.32
N ILE A 139 -27.68 5.73 -10.81
CA ILE A 139 -26.64 6.38 -11.60
C ILE A 139 -25.28 5.82 -11.20
N ASP A 140 -24.47 5.50 -12.19
CA ASP A 140 -23.09 5.07 -12.04
C ASP A 140 -22.16 6.05 -12.75
N HIS A 141 -21.19 6.58 -12.00
CA HIS A 141 -20.02 7.28 -12.50
C HIS A 141 -18.81 6.36 -12.33
N LEU A 142 -18.21 5.94 -13.44
CA LEU A 142 -17.15 4.94 -13.44
C LEU A 142 -15.92 5.44 -14.22
N HIS A 143 -14.76 4.85 -13.92
CA HIS A 143 -13.47 5.22 -14.48
C HIS A 143 -12.79 4.06 -15.24
N PRO A 144 -13.44 3.44 -16.23
CA PRO A 144 -12.86 2.33 -16.96
C PRO A 144 -11.78 2.81 -17.93
N ASP A 145 -10.64 2.11 -17.98
CA ASP A 145 -9.50 2.45 -18.84
C ASP A 145 -9.93 2.68 -20.29
N ALA A 146 -10.88 1.90 -20.79
CA ALA A 146 -11.36 2.01 -22.17
C ALA A 146 -12.13 3.31 -22.45
N ALA A 147 -12.99 3.74 -21.53
CA ALA A 147 -13.70 5.00 -21.69
C ALA A 147 -12.73 6.18 -21.54
N ILE A 148 -11.82 6.11 -20.56
CA ILE A 148 -10.82 7.16 -20.34
C ILE A 148 -9.86 7.27 -21.52
N ALA A 149 -9.48 6.16 -22.16
CA ALA A 149 -8.68 6.19 -23.40
C ALA A 149 -9.36 6.98 -24.52
N ILE A 150 -10.66 6.78 -24.74
CA ILE A 150 -11.43 7.57 -25.70
C ILE A 150 -11.53 9.02 -25.21
N ALA A 151 -11.79 9.24 -23.93
CA ALA A 151 -11.94 10.56 -23.34
C ALA A 151 -10.64 11.39 -23.34
N ALA A 152 -9.48 10.74 -23.32
CA ALA A 152 -8.14 11.34 -23.38
C ALA A 152 -7.55 11.28 -24.80
N SER A 153 -8.34 10.92 -25.81
CA SER A 153 -7.96 11.00 -27.21
C SER A 153 -8.25 12.39 -27.75
N LYS A 154 -7.34 12.92 -28.58
CA LYS A 154 -7.52 14.19 -29.31
C LYS A 154 -8.86 14.29 -30.03
N ASP A 155 -9.30 13.19 -30.66
CA ASP A 155 -10.58 13.10 -31.37
C ASP A 155 -11.70 12.46 -30.52
N GLY A 156 -11.59 12.48 -29.19
CA GLY A 156 -12.48 11.74 -28.28
C GLY A 156 -13.97 12.03 -28.42
N GLU A 157 -14.33 13.30 -28.63
CA GLU A 157 -15.72 13.72 -28.86
C GLU A 157 -16.30 13.08 -30.13
N LYS A 158 -15.56 13.17 -31.24
CA LYS A 158 -15.94 12.58 -32.52
C LYS A 158 -16.07 11.06 -32.41
N ILE A 159 -15.07 10.41 -31.81
CA ILE A 159 -15.07 8.95 -31.60
C ILE A 159 -16.28 8.53 -30.77
N THR A 160 -16.61 9.27 -29.70
CA THR A 160 -17.77 8.98 -28.85
C THR A 160 -19.08 9.07 -29.64
N ALA A 161 -19.26 10.15 -30.41
CA ALA A 161 -20.45 10.35 -31.22
C ALA A 161 -20.64 9.23 -32.27
N GLU A 162 -19.57 8.87 -32.99
CA GLU A 162 -19.59 7.81 -34.01
C GLU A 162 -19.77 6.42 -33.40
N LEU A 163 -19.05 6.11 -32.32
CA LEU A 163 -19.08 4.79 -31.68
C LEU A 163 -20.45 4.50 -31.06
N PHE A 164 -21.09 5.49 -30.46
CA PHE A 164 -22.36 5.29 -29.75
C PHE A 164 -23.58 5.79 -30.53
N GLU A 165 -23.42 6.24 -31.77
CA GLU A 165 -24.52 6.71 -32.64
C GLU A 165 -25.38 7.77 -31.93
N GLY A 166 -24.73 8.66 -31.17
CA GLY A 166 -25.38 9.70 -30.37
C GLY A 166 -26.07 9.24 -29.08
N GLN A 167 -26.03 7.95 -28.71
CA GLN A 167 -26.63 7.44 -27.46
C GLN A 167 -25.85 7.83 -26.19
N ILE A 168 -24.58 8.21 -26.35
CA ILE A 168 -23.72 8.73 -25.28
C ILE A 168 -23.31 10.14 -25.66
N ALA A 169 -23.70 11.14 -24.87
CA ALA A 169 -23.31 12.52 -25.09
C ALA A 169 -21.87 12.77 -24.61
N TRP A 170 -21.25 13.84 -25.12
CA TRP A 170 -19.92 14.27 -24.70
C TRP A 170 -20.01 15.57 -23.90
N VAL A 171 -19.31 15.64 -22.77
CA VAL A 171 -19.07 16.86 -22.02
C VAL A 171 -17.55 17.07 -21.94
N PRO A 172 -17.03 18.24 -22.37
CA PRO A 172 -15.60 18.54 -22.29
C PRO A 172 -15.04 18.45 -20.86
N TRP A 173 -13.72 18.34 -20.74
CA TRP A 173 -13.06 18.32 -19.44
C TRP A 173 -13.43 19.56 -18.62
N GLN A 174 -13.91 19.31 -17.40
CA GLN A 174 -14.03 20.30 -16.34
C GLN A 174 -13.77 19.60 -15.01
N ARG A 175 -13.16 20.34 -14.08
CA ARG A 175 -12.94 19.86 -12.72
C ARG A 175 -14.28 19.46 -12.07
N PRO A 176 -14.36 18.33 -11.34
CA PRO A 176 -15.60 17.89 -10.73
C PRO A 176 -16.13 18.87 -9.67
N GLY A 177 -17.45 19.01 -9.62
CA GLY A 177 -18.14 19.87 -8.67
C GLY A 177 -19.57 20.21 -9.09
N PHE A 178 -20.14 21.23 -8.46
CA PHE A 178 -21.51 21.68 -8.67
C PHE A 178 -21.78 22.09 -10.12
N ASP A 179 -20.89 22.86 -10.75
CA ASP A 179 -21.05 23.34 -12.12
C ASP A 179 -21.09 22.19 -13.14
N LEU A 180 -20.21 21.20 -12.96
CA LEU A 180 -20.18 20.02 -13.83
C LEU A 180 -21.51 19.26 -13.74
N GLY A 181 -22.13 19.19 -12.55
CA GLY A 181 -23.46 18.63 -12.39
C GLY A 181 -24.55 19.37 -13.20
N LEU A 182 -24.47 20.70 -13.28
CA LEU A 182 -25.36 21.49 -14.14
C LEU A 182 -25.10 21.22 -15.63
N GLN A 183 -23.83 21.06 -16.03
CA GLN A 183 -23.47 20.73 -17.41
C GLN A 183 -23.96 19.33 -17.82
N LEU A 184 -23.91 18.34 -16.92
CA LEU A 184 -24.48 17.01 -17.17
C LEU A 184 -26.00 17.10 -17.43
N ARG A 185 -26.72 17.90 -16.64
CA ARG A 185 -28.15 18.15 -16.87
C ARG A 185 -28.38 18.84 -18.22
N ASN A 186 -27.64 19.89 -18.53
CA ASN A 186 -27.78 20.62 -19.80
C ASN A 186 -27.49 19.71 -21.01
N ALA A 187 -26.51 18.81 -20.90
CA ALA A 187 -26.21 17.82 -21.94
C ALA A 187 -27.36 16.82 -22.14
N LEU A 188 -28.01 16.39 -21.06
CA LEU A 188 -29.21 15.55 -21.12
C LEU A 188 -30.39 16.31 -21.74
N ASP A 189 -30.63 17.55 -21.33
CA ASP A 189 -31.73 18.38 -21.84
C ASP A 189 -31.57 18.67 -23.34
N ALA A 190 -30.34 18.88 -23.81
CA ALA A 190 -30.02 19.08 -25.22
C ALA A 190 -30.12 17.78 -26.05
N ASN A 191 -30.02 16.61 -25.41
CA ASN A 191 -30.03 15.31 -26.09
C ASN A 191 -31.00 14.32 -25.40
N PRO A 192 -32.33 14.52 -25.53
CA PRO A 192 -33.30 13.63 -24.89
C PRO A 192 -33.14 12.18 -25.38
N GLY A 193 -33.12 11.22 -24.46
CA GLY A 193 -33.04 9.79 -24.78
C GLY A 193 -31.62 9.21 -24.81
N ILE A 194 -30.58 10.00 -24.52
CA ILE A 194 -29.26 9.45 -24.23
C ILE A 194 -29.32 8.51 -23.02
N ARG A 195 -28.39 7.55 -22.97
CA ARG A 195 -28.27 6.56 -21.88
C ARG A 195 -27.00 6.72 -21.07
N GLY A 196 -26.18 7.72 -21.38
CA GLY A 196 -24.95 8.01 -20.67
C GLY A 196 -24.26 9.28 -21.18
N ILE A 197 -23.23 9.70 -20.46
CA ILE A 197 -22.40 10.86 -20.80
C ILE A 197 -20.93 10.47 -20.63
N MET A 198 -20.13 10.70 -21.66
CA MET A 198 -18.67 10.63 -21.60
C MET A 198 -18.12 12.00 -21.18
N LEU A 199 -17.32 12.01 -20.11
CA LEU A 199 -16.61 13.20 -19.65
C LEU A 199 -15.19 13.19 -20.22
N GLY A 200 -14.85 14.18 -21.05
CA GLY A 200 -13.51 14.34 -21.61
C GLY A 200 -12.45 14.35 -20.51
N GLY A 201 -11.41 13.52 -20.65
CA GLY A 201 -10.33 13.37 -19.66
C GLY A 201 -10.71 12.80 -18.28
N HIS A 202 -11.96 12.38 -18.04
CA HIS A 202 -12.40 11.98 -16.70
C HIS A 202 -12.96 10.56 -16.62
N GLY A 203 -14.14 10.30 -17.20
CA GLY A 203 -14.87 9.06 -16.95
C GLY A 203 -16.23 8.99 -17.63
N LEU A 204 -17.03 8.03 -17.21
CA LEU A 204 -18.31 7.68 -17.84
C LEU A 204 -19.45 7.80 -16.82
N PHE A 205 -20.56 8.40 -17.22
CA PHE A 205 -21.85 8.33 -16.53
C PHE A 205 -22.81 7.42 -17.29
N THR A 206 -23.47 6.51 -16.58
CA THR A 206 -24.61 5.74 -17.08
C THR A 206 -25.70 5.65 -15.99
N TRP A 207 -26.90 5.23 -16.37
CA TRP A 207 -28.04 5.19 -15.46
C TRP A 207 -29.08 4.14 -15.83
N GLY A 208 -30.04 3.92 -14.95
CA GLY A 208 -31.21 3.07 -15.17
C GLY A 208 -32.33 3.33 -14.17
N ASP A 209 -33.52 2.76 -14.42
CA ASP A 209 -34.66 2.86 -13.50
C ASP A 209 -34.56 1.83 -12.37
N THR A 210 -33.84 0.73 -12.62
CA THR A 210 -33.48 -0.28 -11.61
C THR A 210 -31.96 -0.41 -11.47
N ALA A 211 -31.51 -0.98 -10.34
CA ALA A 211 -30.10 -1.28 -10.13
C ALA A 211 -29.53 -2.23 -11.19
N TYR A 212 -30.33 -3.19 -11.65
CA TYR A 212 -29.94 -4.12 -12.70
C TYR A 212 -29.77 -3.43 -14.06
N GLU A 213 -30.71 -2.59 -14.47
CA GLU A 213 -30.62 -1.85 -15.73
C GLU A 213 -29.42 -0.91 -15.75
N CYS A 214 -29.15 -0.21 -14.64
CA CYS A 214 -27.97 0.64 -14.50
C CYS A 214 -26.67 -0.16 -14.63
N TYR A 215 -26.61 -1.33 -13.96
CA TYR A 215 -25.47 -2.25 -14.05
C TYR A 215 -25.24 -2.73 -15.49
N ILE A 216 -26.28 -3.21 -16.16
CA ILE A 216 -26.23 -3.66 -17.55
C ILE A 216 -25.81 -2.52 -18.48
N ASN A 217 -26.34 -1.32 -18.27
CA ASN A 217 -25.99 -0.14 -19.07
C ASN A 217 -24.49 0.18 -18.95
N SER A 218 -23.97 0.21 -17.73
CA SER A 218 -22.52 0.35 -17.49
C SER A 218 -21.73 -0.68 -18.27
N LEU A 219 -22.07 -1.97 -18.15
CA LEU A 219 -21.32 -3.03 -18.82
C LEU A 219 -21.37 -2.91 -20.34
N GLU A 220 -22.53 -2.64 -20.94
CA GLU A 220 -22.69 -2.53 -22.39
C GLU A 220 -21.87 -1.38 -22.99
N VAL A 221 -21.86 -0.22 -22.33
CA VAL A 221 -21.09 0.94 -22.80
C VAL A 221 -19.59 0.68 -22.69
N ILE A 222 -19.14 0.08 -21.58
CA ILE A 222 -17.72 -0.24 -21.35
C ILE A 222 -17.24 -1.34 -22.28
N GLU A 223 -18.06 -2.37 -22.51
CA GLU A 223 -17.79 -3.45 -23.46
C GLU A 223 -17.61 -2.91 -24.87
N LYS A 224 -18.50 -2.02 -25.34
CA LYS A 224 -18.42 -1.41 -26.68
C LYS A 224 -17.15 -0.57 -26.83
N ALA A 225 -16.81 0.25 -25.82
CA ALA A 225 -15.56 1.01 -25.80
C ALA A 225 -14.34 0.08 -25.83
N SER A 226 -14.35 -0.98 -25.04
CA SER A 226 -13.23 -1.94 -24.94
C SER A 226 -13.03 -2.70 -26.24
N ALA A 227 -14.11 -3.18 -26.87
CA ALA A 227 -14.08 -3.85 -28.17
C ALA A 227 -13.52 -2.92 -29.26
N PHE A 228 -13.97 -1.66 -29.28
CA PHE A 228 -13.46 -0.67 -30.22
C PHE A 228 -11.95 -0.45 -30.10
N LEU A 229 -11.42 -0.34 -28.88
CA LEU A 229 -9.97 -0.20 -28.67
C LEU A 229 -9.22 -1.48 -29.05
N ALA A 230 -9.73 -2.65 -28.62
CA ALA A 230 -9.16 -3.95 -28.95
C ALA A 230 -9.03 -4.15 -30.46
N ASP A 231 -10.06 -3.77 -31.20
CA ASP A 231 -10.07 -3.82 -32.65
C ASP A 231 -9.09 -2.84 -33.28
N ASN A 232 -8.66 -1.77 -32.62
CA ASN A 232 -7.78 -0.76 -33.22
C ASN A 232 -6.30 -0.89 -32.81
N TYR A 233 -5.97 -1.70 -31.80
CA TYR A 233 -4.59 -1.94 -31.41
C TYR A 233 -3.74 -2.49 -32.56
N GLY A 234 -2.61 -1.84 -32.85
CA GLY A 234 -1.67 -2.29 -33.86
C GLY A 234 -2.09 -2.06 -35.33
N LYS A 235 -3.32 -1.58 -35.61
CA LYS A 235 -3.84 -1.47 -36.98
C LYS A 235 -3.16 -0.38 -37.81
N LYS A 236 -3.06 0.84 -37.26
CA LYS A 236 -2.45 1.99 -37.95
C LYS A 236 -0.94 2.07 -37.74
N ARG A 237 -0.48 1.68 -36.54
CA ARG A 237 0.91 1.66 -36.12
C ARG A 237 1.11 0.63 -35.01
N PRO A 238 2.34 0.10 -34.81
CA PRO A 238 2.64 -0.75 -33.67
C PRO A 238 2.29 -0.07 -32.33
N ILE A 239 1.83 -0.87 -31.35
CA ILE A 239 1.53 -0.38 -30.00
C ILE A 239 2.77 0.32 -29.43
N PHE A 240 2.59 1.57 -28.98
CA PHE A 240 3.67 2.44 -28.49
C PHE A 240 4.87 2.58 -29.46
N GLY A 241 4.62 2.49 -30.76
CA GLY A 241 5.68 2.57 -31.77
C GLY A 241 6.55 1.32 -31.87
N GLY A 242 6.24 0.25 -31.14
CA GLY A 242 6.96 -1.02 -31.15
C GLY A 242 8.04 -1.11 -30.08
N GLU A 243 8.64 -2.30 -29.97
CA GLU A 243 9.69 -2.60 -29.00
C GLU A 243 11.03 -1.96 -29.43
N LYS A 244 11.58 -1.09 -28.59
CA LYS A 244 12.91 -0.48 -28.73
C LYS A 244 13.99 -1.24 -27.93
N ILE A 245 13.62 -1.78 -26.78
CA ILE A 245 14.53 -2.48 -25.85
C ILE A 245 13.93 -3.83 -25.50
N LYS A 246 14.73 -4.91 -25.56
CA LYS A 246 14.28 -6.21 -25.07
C LYS A 246 14.46 -6.29 -23.55
N SER A 247 13.42 -6.74 -22.84
CA SER A 247 13.51 -7.00 -21.40
C SER A 247 14.51 -8.11 -21.08
N LEU A 248 15.14 -8.02 -19.90
CA LEU A 248 15.79 -9.18 -19.31
C LEU A 248 14.78 -10.27 -18.98
N ASP A 249 15.27 -11.49 -18.75
CA ASP A 249 14.42 -12.59 -18.28
C ASP A 249 13.85 -12.29 -16.89
N GLY A 250 12.68 -12.86 -16.56
CA GLY A 250 11.95 -12.50 -15.34
C GLY A 250 12.74 -12.68 -14.03
N SER A 251 13.59 -13.69 -13.94
CA SER A 251 14.47 -13.88 -12.77
C SER A 251 15.56 -12.80 -12.69
N GLN A 252 16.17 -12.46 -13.82
CA GLN A 252 17.20 -11.42 -13.91
C GLN A 252 16.63 -10.03 -13.60
N ARG A 253 15.41 -9.72 -14.06
CA ARG A 253 14.72 -8.45 -13.72
C ARG A 253 14.49 -8.32 -12.22
N LYS A 254 13.98 -9.39 -11.59
CA LYS A 254 13.77 -9.41 -10.13
C LYS A 254 15.08 -9.31 -9.36
N GLU A 255 16.15 -9.91 -9.86
CA GLU A 255 17.48 -9.77 -9.27
C GLU A 255 17.98 -8.32 -9.34
N GLN A 256 17.96 -7.71 -10.53
CA GLN A 256 18.32 -6.30 -10.74
C GLN A 256 17.47 -5.36 -9.86
N ALA A 257 16.16 -5.59 -9.83
CA ALA A 257 15.23 -4.81 -9.03
C ALA A 257 15.48 -4.93 -7.52
N ALA A 258 15.77 -6.14 -7.03
CA ALA A 258 16.10 -6.37 -5.62
C ALA A 258 17.38 -5.64 -5.20
N GLN A 259 18.39 -5.59 -6.08
CA GLN A 259 19.67 -4.93 -5.81
C GLN A 259 19.56 -3.41 -5.80
N ILE A 260 18.81 -2.82 -6.74
CA ILE A 260 18.69 -1.35 -6.85
C ILE A 260 17.66 -0.74 -5.87
N ALA A 261 16.66 -1.51 -5.45
CA ALA A 261 15.52 -1.01 -4.67
C ALA A 261 15.93 -0.27 -3.38
N PRO A 262 16.91 -0.73 -2.57
CA PRO A 262 17.36 0.01 -1.39
C PRO A 262 17.88 1.42 -1.70
N LEU A 263 18.62 1.58 -2.81
CA LEU A 263 19.12 2.88 -3.26
C LEU A 263 17.97 3.80 -3.68
N LEU A 264 17.07 3.29 -4.53
CA LEU A 264 15.90 4.06 -4.99
C LEU A 264 15.00 4.49 -3.83
N ARG A 265 14.74 3.57 -2.89
CA ARG A 265 13.98 3.85 -1.66
C ARG A 265 14.67 4.91 -0.82
N GLY A 266 15.99 4.82 -0.64
CA GLY A 266 16.78 5.80 0.09
C GLY A 266 16.61 7.21 -0.47
N LEU A 267 16.76 7.36 -1.79
CA LEU A 267 16.60 8.64 -2.49
C LEU A 267 15.16 9.16 -2.43
N ALA A 268 14.17 8.30 -2.67
CA ALA A 268 12.75 8.63 -2.53
C ALA A 268 12.34 8.99 -1.09
N SER A 269 13.17 8.61 -0.10
CA SER A 269 12.94 8.86 1.32
C SER A 269 13.65 10.10 1.88
N SER A 270 14.19 10.97 1.01
CA SER A 270 15.02 12.12 1.43
C SER A 270 14.28 13.15 2.31
N TYR A 271 12.95 13.27 2.18
CA TYR A 271 12.13 14.20 2.97
C TYR A 271 11.27 13.46 4.01
N SER A 272 10.71 12.32 3.63
CA SER A 272 9.94 11.45 4.51
C SER A 272 10.20 10.00 4.11
N ARG A 273 10.28 9.09 5.08
CA ARG A 273 10.49 7.66 4.77
C ARG A 273 9.35 7.13 3.91
N MET A 274 9.69 6.31 2.93
CA MET A 274 8.73 5.65 2.03
C MET A 274 8.90 4.12 2.06
N VAL A 275 7.88 3.42 1.57
CA VAL A 275 7.85 1.98 1.31
C VAL A 275 7.59 1.77 -0.18
N GLY A 276 8.22 0.74 -0.75
CA GLY A 276 8.24 0.46 -2.18
C GLY A 276 7.28 -0.65 -2.65
N THR A 277 7.00 -0.65 -3.95
CA THR A 277 6.40 -1.76 -4.70
C THR A 277 7.15 -1.89 -6.02
N PHE A 278 7.47 -3.12 -6.42
CA PHE A 278 8.00 -3.44 -7.74
C PHE A 278 6.94 -4.14 -8.60
N ASN A 279 6.87 -3.78 -9.88
CA ASN A 279 5.98 -4.39 -10.87
C ASN A 279 6.69 -4.55 -12.22
N ASP A 280 6.71 -5.77 -12.75
CA ASP A 280 7.28 -6.11 -14.06
C ASP A 280 6.26 -6.82 -14.96
N SER A 281 4.98 -6.46 -14.84
CA SER A 281 3.91 -6.99 -15.70
C SER A 281 4.15 -6.67 -17.18
N ASP A 282 3.60 -7.49 -18.07
CA ASP A 282 3.75 -7.30 -19.52
C ASP A 282 3.25 -5.93 -20.00
N THR A 283 2.20 -5.38 -19.38
CA THR A 283 1.72 -4.02 -19.66
C THR A 283 2.80 -2.98 -19.37
N VAL A 284 3.46 -3.07 -18.21
CA VAL A 284 4.57 -2.18 -17.84
C VAL A 284 5.74 -2.37 -18.79
N LEU A 285 6.15 -3.62 -19.04
CA LEU A 285 7.28 -3.92 -19.90
C LEU A 285 7.04 -3.45 -21.34
N GLN A 286 5.85 -3.65 -21.90
CA GLN A 286 5.50 -3.17 -23.24
C GLN A 286 5.66 -1.65 -23.35
N PHE A 287 5.27 -0.90 -22.31
CA PHE A 287 5.39 0.56 -22.30
C PHE A 287 6.83 1.04 -22.12
N ILE A 288 7.53 0.57 -21.09
CA ILE A 288 8.89 1.06 -20.76
C ILE A 288 9.96 0.66 -21.78
N ASN A 289 9.65 -0.34 -22.62
CA ASN A 289 10.55 -0.79 -23.66
C ASN A 289 10.25 -0.18 -25.02
N SER A 290 9.25 0.70 -25.10
CA SER A 290 8.73 1.17 -26.37
C SER A 290 9.51 2.34 -26.97
N HIS A 291 9.30 2.60 -28.26
CA HIS A 291 9.79 3.81 -28.91
C HIS A 291 9.12 5.08 -28.38
N ASP A 292 7.87 4.98 -27.90
CA ASP A 292 7.10 6.14 -27.45
C ASP A 292 7.33 6.51 -25.97
N LEU A 293 8.13 5.75 -25.21
CA LEU A 293 8.37 6.05 -23.78
C LEU A 293 8.79 7.50 -23.55
N SER A 294 9.73 8.02 -24.34
CA SER A 294 10.23 9.40 -24.19
C SER A 294 9.21 10.47 -24.58
N LYS A 295 8.21 10.13 -25.41
CA LYS A 295 7.08 11.01 -25.74
C LYS A 295 6.06 11.00 -24.61
N LEU A 296 5.67 9.80 -24.15
CA LEU A 296 4.49 9.60 -23.32
C LEU A 296 4.77 9.71 -21.82
N ALA A 297 5.91 9.22 -21.32
CA ALA A 297 6.22 9.31 -19.89
C ALA A 297 6.21 10.75 -19.36
N PRO A 298 6.80 11.76 -20.04
CA PRO A 298 6.74 13.15 -19.58
C PRO A 298 5.34 13.78 -19.58
N MET A 299 4.39 13.24 -20.38
CA MET A 299 3.01 13.74 -20.42
C MET A 299 2.21 13.37 -19.17
N GLY A 300 2.62 12.31 -18.46
CA GLY A 300 1.98 11.89 -17.23
C GLY A 300 0.63 11.22 -17.42
N THR A 301 -0.14 11.20 -16.35
CA THR A 301 -1.47 10.59 -16.28
C THR A 301 -2.57 11.55 -16.74
N SER A 302 -3.70 11.02 -17.20
CA SER A 302 -4.82 11.82 -17.72
C SER A 302 -5.96 12.02 -16.74
N CYS A 303 -6.08 11.17 -15.71
CA CYS A 303 -7.20 11.21 -14.76
C CYS A 303 -6.83 12.00 -13.50
N PRO A 304 -7.73 12.85 -12.96
CA PRO A 304 -7.52 13.62 -11.73
C PRO A 304 -7.05 12.80 -10.53
N ASP A 305 -7.66 11.62 -10.32
CA ASP A 305 -7.35 10.74 -9.20
C ASP A 305 -5.91 10.21 -9.26
N HIS A 306 -5.34 10.14 -10.46
CA HIS A 306 -3.98 9.64 -10.65
C HIS A 306 -2.95 10.65 -10.12
N PHE A 307 -3.14 11.96 -10.35
CA PHE A 307 -2.16 12.98 -9.92
C PHE A 307 -1.93 13.00 -8.41
N LEU A 308 -2.97 12.75 -7.62
CA LEU A 308 -2.88 12.65 -6.17
C LEU A 308 -2.02 11.47 -5.70
N ARG A 309 -1.83 10.46 -6.56
CA ARG A 309 -1.17 9.18 -6.22
C ARG A 309 0.14 8.95 -6.96
N THR A 310 0.32 9.48 -8.16
CA THR A 310 1.47 9.21 -9.02
C THR A 310 2.33 10.45 -9.32
N LYS A 311 1.87 11.64 -8.93
CA LYS A 311 2.39 12.95 -9.39
C LYS A 311 2.22 13.17 -10.90
N ILE A 312 2.67 14.33 -11.37
CA ILE A 312 2.56 14.78 -12.76
C ILE A 312 3.30 13.88 -13.77
N ALA A 313 4.42 13.27 -13.39
CA ALA A 313 5.21 12.41 -14.29
C ALA A 313 6.10 11.44 -13.50
N PRO A 314 6.42 10.25 -14.05
CA PRO A 314 7.40 9.34 -13.48
C PRO A 314 8.84 9.87 -13.66
N LEU A 315 9.77 9.30 -12.90
CA LEU A 315 11.20 9.35 -13.24
C LEU A 315 11.54 8.15 -14.13
N VAL A 316 12.21 8.37 -15.26
CA VAL A 316 12.75 7.29 -16.10
C VAL A 316 14.25 7.15 -15.83
N LEU A 317 14.69 5.96 -15.45
CA LEU A 317 16.11 5.65 -15.32
C LEU A 317 16.70 5.38 -16.70
N ASP A 318 17.77 6.07 -17.04
CA ASP A 318 18.51 5.94 -18.30
C ASP A 318 19.80 5.11 -18.11
N ILE A 319 19.70 4.01 -17.36
CA ILE A 319 20.77 3.02 -17.20
C ILE A 319 20.40 1.70 -17.89
N PRO A 320 21.37 0.96 -18.48
CA PRO A 320 21.08 -0.32 -19.12
C PRO A 320 20.44 -1.33 -18.14
N ALA A 321 19.49 -2.14 -18.60
CA ALA A 321 18.90 -3.20 -17.77
C ALA A 321 19.95 -4.22 -17.28
N SER A 322 20.97 -4.48 -18.11
CA SER A 322 22.11 -5.36 -17.81
C SER A 322 23.23 -4.68 -17.03
N GLN A 323 22.99 -3.48 -16.48
CA GLN A 323 23.99 -2.76 -15.70
C GLN A 323 24.50 -3.64 -14.55
N ASP A 324 25.82 -3.69 -14.37
CA ASP A 324 26.42 -4.35 -13.22
C ASP A 324 26.15 -3.49 -11.98
N LEU A 325 25.47 -4.08 -10.99
CA LEU A 325 25.10 -3.48 -9.73
C LEU A 325 25.88 -4.05 -8.54
N SER A 326 26.89 -4.91 -8.79
CA SER A 326 27.76 -5.44 -7.73
C SER A 326 28.53 -4.33 -6.99
N ASP A 327 28.84 -3.23 -7.69
CA ASP A 327 29.28 -1.96 -7.11
C ASP A 327 28.27 -0.84 -7.45
N LEU A 328 27.31 -0.64 -6.55
CA LEU A 328 26.32 0.44 -6.67
C LEU A 328 26.96 1.83 -6.69
N GLY A 329 28.20 2.00 -6.23
CA GLY A 329 28.91 3.28 -6.25
C GLY A 329 29.05 3.84 -7.68
N ALA A 330 29.26 2.98 -8.67
CA ALA A 330 29.44 3.35 -10.07
C ALA A 330 28.18 4.00 -10.69
N VAL A 331 26.99 3.59 -10.25
CA VAL A 331 25.70 4.09 -10.79
C VAL A 331 25.02 5.11 -9.87
N LYS A 332 25.38 5.11 -8.58
CA LYS A 332 24.74 5.93 -7.54
C LYS A 332 24.75 7.42 -7.88
N SER A 333 25.91 7.98 -8.22
CA SER A 333 26.03 9.41 -8.55
C SER A 333 25.15 9.84 -9.72
N HIS A 334 24.99 8.94 -10.71
CA HIS A 334 24.12 9.19 -11.86
C HIS A 334 22.64 9.19 -11.46
N ILE A 335 22.20 8.20 -10.69
CA ILE A 335 20.82 8.12 -10.19
C ILE A 335 20.52 9.30 -9.25
N GLU A 336 21.45 9.69 -8.38
CA GLU A 336 21.33 10.86 -7.52
C GLU A 336 21.10 12.15 -8.33
N LYS A 337 21.81 12.30 -9.45
CA LYS A 337 21.60 13.40 -10.38
C LYS A 337 20.19 13.36 -11.01
N LEU A 338 19.74 12.19 -11.47
CA LEU A 338 18.37 12.03 -12.00
C LEU A 338 17.29 12.45 -10.99
N PHE A 339 17.46 12.09 -9.71
CA PHE A 339 16.58 12.55 -8.64
C PHE A 339 16.68 14.05 -8.38
N ALA A 340 17.87 14.63 -8.45
CA ALA A 340 18.04 16.09 -8.34
C ALA A 340 17.33 16.83 -9.48
N ASP A 341 17.54 16.40 -10.72
CA ASP A 341 16.92 16.98 -11.92
C ASP A 341 15.39 16.86 -11.85
N TYR A 342 14.85 15.72 -11.39
CA TYR A 342 13.41 15.55 -11.15
C TYR A 342 12.87 16.55 -10.11
N ARG A 343 13.56 16.68 -8.97
CA ARG A 343 13.15 17.61 -7.90
C ARG A 343 13.16 19.06 -8.36
N ASP A 344 14.15 19.45 -9.14
CA ASP A 344 14.23 20.79 -9.73
C ASP A 344 13.11 21.03 -10.74
N GLY A 345 12.81 20.02 -11.58
CA GLY A 345 11.66 20.04 -12.48
C GLY A 345 10.33 20.21 -11.75
N TYR A 346 10.12 19.43 -10.68
CA TYR A 346 8.91 19.52 -9.85
C TYR A 346 8.79 20.86 -9.13
N LYS A 347 9.91 21.40 -8.63
CA LYS A 347 9.95 22.74 -8.03
C LYS A 347 9.58 23.83 -9.04
N LYS A 348 10.11 23.74 -10.27
CA LYS A 348 9.75 24.67 -11.35
C LYS A 348 8.27 24.57 -11.71
N TYR A 349 7.74 23.34 -11.79
CA TYR A 349 6.32 23.09 -11.99
C TYR A 349 5.46 23.76 -10.91
N TYR A 350 5.81 23.58 -9.64
CA TYR A 350 5.13 24.21 -8.51
C TYR A 350 5.19 25.74 -8.58
N GLU A 351 6.37 26.32 -8.76
CA GLU A 351 6.54 27.78 -8.79
C GLU A 351 5.83 28.45 -9.98
N THR A 352 5.70 27.74 -11.09
CA THR A 352 5.05 28.27 -12.31
C THR A 352 3.52 28.28 -12.20
N HIS A 353 2.94 27.31 -11.49
CA HIS A 353 1.48 27.10 -11.47
C HIS A 353 0.82 27.44 -10.12
N LYS A 354 1.61 27.69 -9.07
CA LYS A 354 1.06 28.04 -7.75
C LYS A 354 0.20 29.30 -7.80
N ARG A 355 -0.90 29.24 -7.07
CA ARG A 355 -1.76 30.38 -6.75
C ARG A 355 -1.29 31.02 -5.46
N HIS A 356 -1.76 32.23 -5.18
CA HIS A 356 -1.43 32.96 -3.94
C HIS A 356 -1.84 32.20 -2.67
N ASN A 357 -2.85 31.32 -2.77
CA ASN A 357 -3.41 30.53 -1.68
C ASN A 357 -3.00 29.05 -1.74
N SER A 358 -2.09 28.64 -2.63
CA SER A 358 -1.68 27.23 -2.74
C SER A 358 -0.96 26.74 -1.47
N PRO A 359 -1.20 25.50 -1.01
CA PRO A 359 -0.43 24.86 0.06
C PRO A 359 1.06 24.80 -0.26
N ALA A 360 1.89 24.61 0.78
CA ALA A 360 3.33 24.42 0.60
C ALA A 360 3.64 23.23 -0.34
N MET A 361 4.74 23.36 -1.09
CA MET A 361 5.19 22.32 -2.02
C MET A 361 5.32 20.97 -1.30
N ARG A 362 4.72 19.93 -1.89
CA ARG A 362 4.80 18.55 -1.40
C ARG A 362 6.21 18.00 -1.59
N ASP A 363 6.48 16.83 -1.00
CA ASP A 363 7.73 16.08 -1.23
C ASP A 363 8.04 16.01 -2.74
N PRO A 364 9.15 16.59 -3.22
CA PRO A 364 9.45 16.71 -4.65
C PRO A 364 10.05 15.42 -5.25
N ASN A 365 10.23 14.34 -4.48
CA ASN A 365 10.72 13.07 -5.00
C ASN A 365 9.71 12.40 -5.95
N PRO A 366 10.16 11.60 -6.94
CA PRO A 366 9.26 10.84 -7.80
C PRO A 366 8.52 9.76 -7.00
N VAL A 367 7.23 9.60 -7.29
CA VAL A 367 6.45 8.48 -6.76
C VAL A 367 6.62 7.26 -7.64
N VAL A 368 6.56 7.42 -8.97
CA VAL A 368 6.74 6.35 -9.96
C VAL A 368 8.12 6.46 -10.58
N ILE A 369 8.84 5.34 -10.64
CA ILE A 369 10.16 5.23 -11.27
C ILE A 369 10.13 4.08 -12.28
N LEU A 370 10.49 4.35 -13.53
CA LEU A 370 10.51 3.38 -14.62
C LEU A 370 11.96 3.03 -14.95
N TRP A 371 12.26 1.74 -15.04
CA TRP A 371 13.56 1.26 -15.48
C TRP A 371 13.40 0.36 -16.72
N PRO A 372 13.63 0.91 -17.94
CA PRO A 372 13.53 0.16 -19.19
C PRO A 372 14.31 -1.15 -19.14
N GLY A 373 13.66 -2.22 -19.60
CA GLY A 373 14.15 -3.60 -19.58
C GLY A 373 14.06 -4.33 -18.24
N VAL A 374 13.67 -3.65 -17.14
CA VAL A 374 13.53 -4.24 -15.79
C VAL A 374 12.11 -4.15 -15.24
N GLY A 375 11.51 -2.97 -15.16
CA GLY A 375 10.17 -2.80 -14.60
C GLY A 375 9.91 -1.42 -14.01
N MET A 376 8.92 -1.34 -13.12
CA MET A 376 8.48 -0.12 -12.47
C MET A 376 8.55 -0.25 -10.94
N PHE A 377 8.94 0.84 -10.29
CA PHE A 377 8.91 1.01 -8.84
C PHE A 377 7.94 2.11 -8.47
N SER A 378 7.24 1.96 -7.36
CA SER A 378 6.45 3.03 -6.75
C SER A 378 6.75 3.19 -5.27
N TYR A 379 6.88 4.42 -4.79
CA TYR A 379 7.21 4.72 -3.39
C TYR A 379 6.16 5.63 -2.75
N ALA A 380 5.64 5.22 -1.59
CA ALA A 380 4.65 6.01 -0.84
C ALA A 380 4.78 5.77 0.67
N LYS A 381 3.91 6.41 1.47
CA LYS A 381 3.93 6.34 2.93
C LYS A 381 3.68 4.93 3.51
N ASP A 382 3.00 4.06 2.77
CA ASP A 382 2.71 2.69 3.19
C ASP A 382 2.61 1.77 1.97
N LYS A 383 2.64 0.46 2.21
CA LYS A 383 2.64 -0.54 1.15
C LYS A 383 1.38 -0.49 0.30
N GLN A 384 0.20 -0.30 0.92
CA GLN A 384 -1.06 -0.21 0.18
C GLN A 384 -1.03 0.98 -0.79
N THR A 385 -0.66 2.16 -0.31
CA THR A 385 -0.59 3.39 -1.14
C THR A 385 0.46 3.27 -2.24
N SER A 386 1.61 2.64 -1.95
CA SER A 386 2.64 2.38 -2.96
C SER A 386 2.13 1.41 -4.03
N ARG A 387 1.48 0.30 -3.66
CA ARG A 387 0.86 -0.64 -4.60
C ARG A 387 -0.21 0.04 -5.44
N VAL A 388 -1.08 0.82 -4.80
CA VAL A 388 -2.16 1.56 -5.47
C VAL A 388 -1.58 2.57 -6.46
N ALA A 389 -0.49 3.27 -6.14
CA ALA A 389 0.20 4.14 -7.10
C ALA A 389 0.76 3.35 -8.32
N SER A 390 1.27 2.13 -8.10
CA SER A 390 1.68 1.25 -9.20
C SER A 390 0.49 0.84 -10.08
N GLU A 391 -0.65 0.50 -9.48
CA GLU A 391 -1.88 0.12 -10.20
C GLU A 391 -2.41 1.31 -11.01
N PHE A 392 -2.52 2.50 -10.41
CA PHE A 392 -2.94 3.72 -11.11
C PHE A 392 -2.04 4.07 -12.30
N TYR A 393 -0.73 3.87 -12.19
CA TYR A 393 0.16 4.11 -13.31
C TYR A 393 -0.01 3.05 -14.42
N ILE A 394 -0.36 1.80 -14.09
CA ILE A 394 -0.73 0.79 -15.09
C ILE A 394 -2.01 1.20 -15.82
N ASN A 395 -3.00 1.75 -15.12
CA ASN A 395 -4.19 2.32 -15.75
C ASN A 395 -3.82 3.45 -16.72
N ALA A 396 -2.93 4.36 -16.31
CA ALA A 396 -2.43 5.41 -17.19
C ALA A 396 -1.73 4.83 -18.44
N ILE A 397 -0.95 3.76 -18.31
CA ILE A 397 -0.36 3.05 -19.45
C ILE A 397 -1.45 2.50 -20.37
N ASN A 398 -2.49 1.85 -19.85
CA ASN A 398 -3.59 1.32 -20.65
C ASN A 398 -4.35 2.43 -21.38
N VAL A 399 -4.57 3.57 -20.72
CA VAL A 399 -5.21 4.75 -21.30
C VAL A 399 -4.36 5.33 -22.44
N MET A 400 -3.06 5.52 -22.21
CA MET A 400 -2.11 5.95 -23.26
C MET A 400 -2.12 4.96 -24.44
N ARG A 401 -2.13 3.65 -24.15
CA ARG A 401 -2.20 2.59 -25.16
C ARG A 401 -3.46 2.71 -26.02
N GLY A 402 -4.62 2.89 -25.37
CA GLY A 402 -5.92 3.05 -26.01
C GLY A 402 -5.98 4.30 -26.88
N ALA A 403 -5.63 5.45 -26.31
CA ALA A 403 -5.69 6.73 -27.01
C ALA A 403 -4.79 6.76 -28.25
N GLU A 404 -3.55 6.27 -28.13
CA GLU A 404 -2.60 6.21 -29.25
C GLU A 404 -2.95 5.16 -30.32
N ALA A 405 -3.90 4.25 -30.04
CA ALA A 405 -4.38 3.28 -31.02
C ALA A 405 -5.46 3.86 -31.93
N VAL A 406 -6.30 4.76 -31.41
CA VAL A 406 -7.45 5.30 -32.13
C VAL A 406 -7.21 6.72 -32.66
N SER A 407 -6.42 7.51 -31.93
CA SER A 407 -6.06 8.90 -32.25
C SER A 407 -4.68 9.23 -31.63
N GLU A 408 -4.58 10.28 -30.82
CA GLU A 408 -3.40 10.74 -30.10
C GLU A 408 -3.76 11.00 -28.64
N TYR A 409 -2.92 10.55 -27.70
CA TYR A 409 -3.08 10.81 -26.27
C TYR A 409 -2.88 12.29 -25.95
N VAL A 410 -3.80 12.85 -25.18
CA VAL A 410 -3.75 14.21 -24.67
C VAL A 410 -3.84 14.17 -23.15
N SER A 411 -2.83 14.73 -22.48
CA SER A 411 -2.85 14.91 -21.03
C SER A 411 -3.57 16.20 -20.64
N LEU A 412 -3.94 16.30 -19.36
CA LEU A 412 -4.53 17.52 -18.82
C LEU A 412 -3.53 18.70 -18.87
N PRO A 413 -4.00 19.94 -19.10
CA PRO A 413 -3.15 21.11 -18.97
C PRO A 413 -2.46 21.16 -17.61
N LEU A 414 -1.19 21.57 -17.56
CA LEU A 414 -0.39 21.54 -16.34
C LEU A 414 -0.99 22.37 -15.18
N GLN A 415 -1.65 23.48 -15.48
CA GLN A 415 -2.36 24.29 -14.49
C GLN A 415 -3.54 23.52 -13.88
N GLU A 416 -4.32 22.79 -14.68
CA GLU A 416 -5.43 21.97 -14.19
C GLU A 416 -4.92 20.82 -13.32
N ALA A 417 -3.87 20.14 -13.77
CA ALA A 417 -3.21 19.12 -12.97
C ALA A 417 -2.68 19.67 -11.63
N PHE A 418 -2.17 20.91 -11.62
CA PHE A 418 -1.70 21.59 -10.41
C PHE A 418 -2.85 21.90 -9.46
N ASP A 419 -3.93 22.48 -10.00
CA ASP A 419 -5.11 22.85 -9.21
C ASP A 419 -5.80 21.62 -8.59
N ILE A 420 -5.64 20.42 -9.19
CA ILE A 420 -6.03 19.12 -8.62
C ILE A 420 -5.03 18.66 -7.54
N GLU A 421 -3.72 18.63 -7.85
CA GLU A 421 -2.71 18.11 -6.91
C GLU A 421 -2.66 18.95 -5.63
N TYR A 422 -2.80 20.27 -5.73
CA TYR A 422 -2.72 21.23 -4.63
C TYR A 422 -4.08 21.76 -4.16
N TRP A 423 -5.15 20.98 -4.39
CA TRP A 423 -6.49 21.41 -4.05
C TRP A 423 -6.69 21.58 -2.54
N LEU A 424 -7.16 22.75 -2.12
CA LEU A 424 -7.37 23.11 -0.72
C LEU A 424 -8.36 22.18 0.01
N LEU A 425 -9.38 21.70 -0.69
CA LEU A 425 -10.33 20.75 -0.11
C LEU A 425 -9.68 19.40 0.21
N GLU A 426 -8.74 18.96 -0.63
CA GLU A 426 -7.99 17.73 -0.38
C GLU A 426 -6.97 17.93 0.75
N GLU A 427 -6.31 19.08 0.80
CA GLU A 427 -5.41 19.45 1.90
C GLU A 427 -6.14 19.45 3.26
N ALA A 428 -7.36 20.00 3.31
CA ALA A 428 -8.19 19.98 4.51
C ALA A 428 -8.57 18.55 4.96
N LYS A 429 -8.72 17.60 4.03
CA LYS A 429 -8.92 16.18 4.37
C LYS A 429 -7.67 15.56 4.95
N LEU A 430 -6.51 15.81 4.36
CA LEU A 430 -5.22 15.29 4.83
C LEU A 430 -4.92 15.77 6.26
N GLN A 431 -5.21 17.03 6.58
CA GLN A 431 -5.01 17.59 7.93
C GLN A 431 -5.93 16.97 9.00
N ARG A 432 -7.07 16.39 8.61
CA ARG A 432 -8.00 15.71 9.53
C ARG A 432 -7.69 14.23 9.73
N MET A 433 -6.74 13.66 8.98
CA MET A 433 -6.36 12.27 9.14
C MET A 433 -5.72 12.03 10.52
N PRO A 434 -5.98 10.87 11.15
CA PRO A 434 -5.31 10.52 12.39
C PRO A 434 -3.79 10.47 12.17
N LYS A 435 -3.04 10.80 13.23
CA LYS A 435 -1.58 10.74 13.21
C LYS A 435 -1.12 9.31 12.84
N GLU A 436 -0.08 9.23 12.01
CA GLU A 436 0.53 7.96 11.64
C GLU A 436 1.02 7.18 12.88
N LYS A 437 0.98 5.85 12.78
CA LYS A 437 1.47 4.98 13.84
C LYS A 437 3.01 5.05 13.92
N PRO A 438 3.62 4.75 15.08
CA PRO A 438 5.05 4.96 15.30
C PRO A 438 5.98 4.24 14.30
N LEU A 439 5.57 3.08 13.77
CA LEU A 439 6.34 2.31 12.80
C LEU A 439 5.77 2.37 11.39
N SER A 440 4.83 3.26 11.12
CA SER A 440 4.46 3.59 9.74
C SER A 440 5.73 3.90 8.93
N ARG A 441 5.75 3.44 7.68
CA ARG A 441 6.89 3.58 6.74
C ARG A 441 8.14 2.74 7.07
N LYS A 442 8.09 1.85 8.07
CA LYS A 442 9.20 0.96 8.44
C LYS A 442 9.01 -0.45 7.92
N VAL A 443 10.12 -1.11 7.60
CA VAL A 443 10.14 -2.52 7.21
C VAL A 443 10.96 -3.32 8.22
N ALA A 444 10.37 -4.37 8.79
CA ALA A 444 10.99 -5.20 9.82
C ALA A 444 11.19 -6.65 9.33
N LEU A 445 12.43 -7.15 9.39
CA LEU A 445 12.75 -8.56 9.17
C LEU A 445 12.99 -9.23 10.52
N ILE A 446 12.26 -10.32 10.79
CA ILE A 446 12.33 -11.03 12.07
C ILE A 446 12.65 -12.50 11.82
N THR A 447 13.77 -12.99 12.36
CA THR A 447 14.15 -14.40 12.30
C THR A 447 13.39 -15.24 13.33
N GLY A 448 12.95 -16.44 12.96
CA GLY A 448 12.19 -17.32 13.85
C GLY A 448 10.80 -16.77 14.19
N SER A 449 10.14 -16.10 13.24
CA SER A 449 8.86 -15.41 13.45
C SER A 449 7.62 -16.25 13.12
N ALA A 450 7.76 -17.56 12.90
CA ALA A 450 6.61 -18.46 12.75
C ALA A 450 6.02 -18.94 14.09
N GLY A 451 6.53 -18.50 15.24
CA GLY A 451 5.92 -18.73 16.55
C GLY A 451 6.65 -18.05 17.70
N GLY A 452 6.15 -18.27 18.93
CA GLY A 452 6.74 -17.75 20.17
C GLY A 452 7.02 -16.25 20.15
N ILE A 453 8.17 -15.87 20.70
CA ILE A 453 8.62 -14.46 20.79
C ILE A 453 8.68 -13.79 19.42
N GLY A 454 9.22 -14.47 18.39
CA GLY A 454 9.37 -13.89 17.06
C GLY A 454 8.04 -13.52 16.42
N LYS A 455 7.01 -14.37 16.58
CA LYS A 455 5.65 -14.08 16.11
C LYS A 455 5.02 -12.92 16.86
N ALA A 456 5.13 -12.88 18.19
CA ALA A 456 4.61 -11.78 18.99
C ALA A 456 5.27 -10.43 18.64
N ILE A 457 6.58 -10.43 18.32
CA ILE A 457 7.27 -9.24 17.80
C ILE A 457 6.69 -8.85 16.44
N ALA A 458 6.54 -9.79 15.51
CA ALA A 458 5.96 -9.51 14.21
C ALA A 458 4.55 -8.91 14.31
N ASP A 459 3.69 -9.48 15.16
CA ASP A 459 2.33 -8.97 15.42
C ASP A 459 2.39 -7.54 15.96
N LYS A 460 3.19 -7.29 17.00
CA LYS A 460 3.32 -5.94 17.59
C LYS A 460 3.84 -4.91 16.59
N LEU A 461 4.87 -5.23 15.81
CA LEU A 461 5.42 -4.27 14.85
C LEU A 461 4.42 -3.97 13.71
N ALA A 462 3.66 -4.96 13.25
CA ALA A 462 2.59 -4.75 12.27
C ALA A 462 1.42 -3.93 12.84
N GLU A 463 1.01 -4.21 14.08
CA GLU A 463 -0.01 -3.43 14.80
C GLU A 463 0.38 -1.94 14.90
N GLU A 464 1.68 -1.65 15.03
CA GLU A 464 2.25 -0.30 15.09
C GLU A 464 2.61 0.29 13.70
N GLY A 465 2.22 -0.39 12.62
CA GLY A 465 2.25 0.13 11.25
C GLY A 465 3.45 -0.28 10.39
N ALA A 466 4.32 -1.17 10.86
CA ALA A 466 5.43 -1.68 10.06
C ALA A 466 4.96 -2.69 9.00
N CYS A 467 5.68 -2.73 7.87
CA CYS A 467 5.66 -3.87 6.97
C CYS A 467 6.57 -4.97 7.51
N VAL A 468 6.11 -6.21 7.56
CA VAL A 468 6.82 -7.31 8.25
C VAL A 468 7.27 -8.41 7.29
N VAL A 469 8.52 -8.81 7.39
CA VAL A 469 9.10 -9.97 6.70
C VAL A 469 9.22 -11.09 7.73
N LEU A 470 8.25 -11.99 7.69
CA LEU A 470 8.24 -13.20 8.50
C LEU A 470 9.25 -14.19 7.92
N THR A 471 10.11 -14.74 8.77
CA THR A 471 11.11 -15.73 8.37
C THR A 471 11.26 -16.84 9.38
N ASP A 472 11.37 -18.07 8.90
CA ASP A 472 11.59 -19.28 9.69
C ASP A 472 12.18 -20.37 8.78
N ILE A 473 12.80 -21.38 9.37
CA ILE A 473 13.31 -22.55 8.62
C ILE A 473 12.14 -23.49 8.24
N ASP A 474 11.07 -23.47 9.02
CA ASP A 474 9.86 -24.27 8.84
C ASP A 474 8.83 -23.55 7.95
N GLY A 475 8.72 -24.00 6.70
CA GLY A 475 7.84 -23.39 5.70
C GLY A 475 6.35 -23.52 6.01
N GLU A 476 5.92 -24.60 6.67
CA GLU A 476 4.50 -24.81 6.98
C GLU A 476 4.03 -23.89 8.10
N ARG A 477 4.82 -23.80 9.18
CA ARG A 477 4.53 -22.85 10.27
C ARG A 477 4.53 -21.42 9.77
N LEU A 478 5.47 -21.10 8.89
CA LEU A 478 5.58 -19.76 8.30
C LEU A 478 4.36 -19.41 7.45
N ALA A 479 3.88 -20.35 6.62
CA ALA A 479 2.66 -20.17 5.84
C ALA A 479 1.41 -19.99 6.72
N ASN A 480 1.34 -20.68 7.86
CA ASN A 480 0.27 -20.50 8.83
C ASN A 480 0.34 -19.13 9.52
N ALA A 481 1.51 -18.73 10.02
CA ALA A 481 1.71 -17.43 10.66
C ALA A 481 1.37 -16.25 9.72
N ARG A 482 1.63 -16.40 8.40
CA ARG A 482 1.30 -15.38 7.41
C ARG A 482 -0.21 -15.11 7.31
N LYS A 483 -1.09 -16.07 7.60
CA LYS A 483 -2.54 -15.92 7.44
C LYS A 483 -3.13 -14.84 8.35
N ASP A 484 -2.46 -14.52 9.45
CA ASP A 484 -2.90 -13.50 10.42
C ASP A 484 -2.71 -12.06 9.91
N PHE A 485 -2.03 -11.87 8.77
CA PHE A 485 -1.66 -10.55 8.25
C PHE A 485 -2.40 -10.20 6.95
N GLY A 486 -2.69 -8.92 6.75
CA GLY A 486 -3.18 -8.42 5.46
C GLY A 486 -2.14 -8.57 4.34
N LYS A 487 -2.57 -8.63 3.07
CA LYS A 487 -1.67 -8.79 1.89
C LYS A 487 -0.54 -7.76 1.84
N ASP A 488 -0.84 -6.52 2.22
CA ASP A 488 0.07 -5.37 2.18
C ASP A 488 0.89 -5.21 3.49
N ALA A 489 0.58 -5.97 4.54
CA ALA A 489 1.23 -5.83 5.86
C ALA A 489 2.45 -6.75 6.03
N ALA A 490 2.46 -7.93 5.39
CA ALA A 490 3.55 -8.89 5.59
C ALA A 490 3.86 -9.75 4.37
N ILE A 491 5.08 -10.28 4.31
CA ILE A 491 5.48 -11.42 3.46
C ILE A 491 6.07 -12.52 4.33
N ALA A 492 6.11 -13.74 3.80
CA ALA A 492 6.70 -14.90 4.44
C ALA A 492 7.80 -15.47 3.53
N VAL A 493 9.02 -15.61 4.06
CA VAL A 493 10.17 -16.16 3.32
C VAL A 493 10.95 -17.15 4.19
N LYS A 494 11.21 -18.34 3.65
CA LYS A 494 12.05 -19.34 4.34
C LYS A 494 13.46 -18.78 4.53
N LEU A 495 13.99 -18.89 5.76
CA LEU A 495 15.34 -18.43 6.09
C LEU A 495 15.96 -19.40 7.10
N ASP A 496 17.09 -20.00 6.72
CA ASP A 496 18.01 -20.67 7.63
C ASP A 496 19.17 -19.72 7.94
N VAL A 497 19.36 -19.40 9.22
CA VAL A 497 20.37 -18.42 9.67
C VAL A 497 21.81 -18.88 9.41
N LEU A 498 22.03 -20.15 9.06
CA LEU A 498 23.35 -20.68 8.69
C LEU A 498 23.62 -20.62 7.18
N ASP A 499 22.58 -20.52 6.38
CA ASP A 499 22.63 -20.56 4.92
C ASP A 499 22.59 -19.15 4.30
N ASN A 500 23.72 -18.74 3.71
CA ASN A 500 23.85 -17.42 3.07
C ASN A 500 22.87 -17.23 1.91
N ASP A 501 22.50 -18.30 1.19
CA ASP A 501 21.62 -18.20 0.04
C ASP A 501 20.20 -17.88 0.49
N THR A 502 19.70 -18.57 1.52
CA THR A 502 18.36 -18.29 2.06
C THR A 502 18.29 -16.91 2.75
N ILE A 503 19.37 -16.48 3.42
CA ILE A 503 19.47 -15.13 3.98
C ILE A 503 19.40 -14.09 2.86
N GLY A 504 20.19 -14.28 1.79
CA GLY A 504 20.19 -13.40 0.62
C GLY A 504 18.81 -13.33 -0.03
N GLN A 505 18.14 -14.47 -0.20
CA GLN A 505 16.78 -14.54 -0.75
C GLN A 505 15.75 -13.81 0.10
N ALA A 506 15.81 -13.93 1.44
CA ALA A 506 14.90 -13.22 2.34
C ALA A 506 15.05 -11.70 2.24
N TYR A 507 16.28 -11.22 2.19
CA TYR A 507 16.54 -9.79 1.98
C TYR A 507 16.15 -9.31 0.59
N LYS A 508 16.43 -10.08 -0.48
CA LYS A 508 15.96 -9.75 -1.84
C LYS A 508 14.44 -9.66 -1.92
N ALA A 509 13.74 -10.59 -1.29
CA ALA A 509 12.29 -10.57 -1.20
C ALA A 509 11.78 -9.33 -0.43
N ALA A 510 12.44 -8.92 0.65
CA ALA A 510 12.13 -7.68 1.36
C ALA A 510 12.34 -6.44 0.48
N CYS A 511 13.45 -6.38 -0.26
CA CYS A 511 13.75 -5.30 -1.21
C CYS A 511 12.70 -5.20 -2.33
N LEU A 512 12.30 -6.34 -2.92
CA LEU A 512 11.25 -6.37 -3.96
C LEU A 512 9.87 -5.99 -3.41
N ALA A 513 9.53 -6.48 -2.23
CA ALA A 513 8.22 -6.28 -1.64
C ALA A 513 8.04 -4.88 -1.05
N PHE A 514 9.08 -4.29 -0.46
CA PHE A 514 8.98 -3.08 0.36
C PHE A 514 10.06 -2.03 0.08
N GLY A 515 11.00 -2.31 -0.82
CA GLY A 515 12.10 -1.41 -1.18
C GLY A 515 13.32 -1.48 -0.26
N GLY A 516 13.31 -2.27 0.82
CA GLY A 516 14.45 -2.40 1.73
C GLY A 516 14.06 -2.95 3.11
N VAL A 517 14.91 -2.72 4.12
CA VAL A 517 14.71 -3.12 5.53
C VAL A 517 15.15 -1.98 6.44
N ASP A 518 14.41 -1.69 7.52
CA ASP A 518 14.78 -0.69 8.54
C ASP A 518 15.11 -1.33 9.88
N ILE A 519 14.44 -2.43 10.22
CA ILE A 519 14.52 -3.11 11.51
C ILE A 519 14.89 -4.57 11.27
N ILE A 520 15.95 -5.03 11.91
CA ILE A 520 16.39 -6.43 11.89
C ILE A 520 16.28 -6.97 13.31
N VAL A 521 15.44 -7.99 13.49
CA VAL A 521 15.29 -8.65 14.79
C VAL A 521 15.85 -10.06 14.70
N ASN A 522 16.99 -10.27 15.35
CA ASN A 522 17.57 -11.60 15.49
C ASN A 522 16.90 -12.31 16.67
N CYS A 523 15.90 -13.14 16.38
CA CYS A 523 15.12 -13.87 17.38
C CYS A 523 15.23 -15.40 17.25
N ALA A 524 15.69 -15.93 16.11
CA ALA A 524 15.94 -17.35 15.95
C ALA A 524 16.94 -17.87 16.99
N GLY A 525 16.63 -19.02 17.60
CA GLY A 525 17.51 -19.64 18.59
C GLY A 525 16.94 -20.91 19.20
N LEU A 526 17.81 -21.64 19.90
CA LEU A 526 17.53 -22.86 20.63
C LEU A 526 18.34 -22.89 21.94
N ALA A 527 18.01 -23.80 22.85
CA ALA A 527 18.75 -24.00 24.09
C ALA A 527 19.02 -25.49 24.34
N ILE A 528 20.23 -25.79 24.83
CA ILE A 528 20.63 -27.14 25.30
C ILE A 528 21.19 -26.99 26.71
N SER A 529 20.65 -27.76 27.67
CA SER A 529 21.02 -27.71 29.08
C SER A 529 21.40 -29.09 29.53
N LYS A 530 22.69 -29.24 29.75
CA LYS A 530 23.34 -30.46 30.17
C LYS A 530 24.46 -30.10 31.15
N PRO A 531 24.77 -30.95 32.13
CA PRO A 531 26.01 -30.85 32.88
C PRO A 531 27.21 -30.78 31.93
N LEU A 532 28.33 -30.18 32.38
CA LEU A 532 29.54 -30.06 31.56
C LEU A 532 30.02 -31.43 31.02
N SER A 533 29.98 -32.47 31.86
CA SER A 533 30.39 -33.83 31.50
C SER A 533 29.52 -34.49 30.42
N GLU A 534 28.32 -33.98 30.18
CA GLU A 534 27.36 -34.50 29.19
C GLU A 534 27.19 -33.55 27.99
N THR A 535 27.78 -32.37 28.03
CA THR A 535 27.73 -31.42 26.92
C THR A 535 28.70 -31.88 25.85
N THR A 536 28.17 -32.34 24.72
CA THR A 536 29.00 -32.84 23.61
C THR A 536 29.52 -31.69 22.74
N GLU A 537 30.57 -31.94 21.97
CA GLU A 537 31.07 -30.99 20.97
C GLU A 537 29.97 -30.61 19.95
N ALA A 538 29.15 -31.58 19.53
CA ALA A 538 28.01 -31.33 18.65
C ALA A 538 26.96 -30.39 19.29
N ASP A 539 26.69 -30.51 20.60
CA ASP A 539 25.80 -29.57 21.30
C ASP A 539 26.40 -28.15 21.32
N TRP A 540 27.71 -28.06 21.54
CA TRP A 540 28.46 -26.80 21.55
C TRP A 540 28.47 -26.12 20.18
N ASP A 541 28.78 -26.86 19.13
CA ASP A 541 28.83 -26.38 17.75
C ASP A 541 27.46 -25.89 17.30
N LEU A 542 26.40 -26.68 17.53
CA LEU A 542 25.03 -26.29 17.19
C LEU A 542 24.62 -24.97 17.86
N LEU A 543 24.93 -24.81 19.15
CA LEU A 543 24.63 -23.58 19.89
C LEU A 543 25.40 -22.37 19.33
N ASN A 544 26.69 -22.52 19.07
CA ASN A 544 27.53 -21.43 18.55
C ASN A 544 27.18 -21.09 17.10
N ASP A 545 26.94 -22.08 16.26
CA ASP A 545 26.52 -21.88 14.87
C ASP A 545 25.20 -21.13 14.84
N VAL A 546 24.14 -21.63 15.50
CA VAL A 546 22.81 -21.02 15.39
C VAL A 546 22.75 -19.65 16.09
N LEU A 547 23.24 -19.54 17.33
CA LEU A 547 23.07 -18.32 18.12
C LEU A 547 24.08 -17.23 17.75
N VAL A 548 25.35 -17.56 17.58
CA VAL A 548 26.40 -16.56 17.37
C VAL A 548 26.60 -16.31 15.87
N LYS A 549 26.96 -17.35 15.12
CA LYS A 549 27.24 -17.23 13.68
C LYS A 549 25.98 -16.89 12.88
N GLY A 550 24.82 -17.41 13.27
CA GLY A 550 23.52 -17.05 12.69
C GLY A 550 23.21 -15.56 12.82
N GLN A 551 23.31 -15.01 14.03
CA GLN A 551 23.13 -13.55 14.26
C GLN A 551 24.12 -12.74 13.41
N PHE A 552 25.38 -13.17 13.35
CA PHE A 552 26.42 -12.50 12.57
C PHE A 552 26.05 -12.44 11.08
N LYS A 553 25.72 -13.58 10.45
CA LYS A 553 25.37 -13.68 9.03
C LYS A 553 24.16 -12.82 8.66
N VAL A 554 23.09 -12.92 9.44
CA VAL A 554 21.85 -12.15 9.19
C VAL A 554 22.10 -10.65 9.34
N SER A 555 22.85 -10.25 10.36
CA SER A 555 23.20 -8.84 10.59
C SER A 555 24.12 -8.31 9.50
N GLN A 556 25.13 -9.07 9.07
CA GLN A 556 26.07 -8.68 8.01
C GLN A 556 25.34 -8.38 6.70
N ALA A 557 24.46 -9.29 6.25
CA ALA A 557 23.66 -9.09 5.04
C ALA A 557 22.73 -7.86 5.16
N GLY A 558 22.09 -7.68 6.31
CA GLY A 558 21.20 -6.55 6.55
C GLY A 558 21.90 -5.20 6.62
N VAL A 559 23.09 -5.13 7.22
CA VAL A 559 23.91 -3.91 7.27
C VAL A 559 24.26 -3.40 5.88
N SER A 560 24.54 -4.30 4.93
CA SER A 560 24.77 -3.90 3.54
C SER A 560 23.58 -3.12 2.97
N ILE A 561 22.35 -3.58 3.22
CA ILE A 561 21.12 -2.93 2.74
C ILE A 561 20.88 -1.60 3.47
N LEU A 562 21.08 -1.58 4.79
CA LEU A 562 20.95 -0.37 5.61
C LEU A 562 21.90 0.74 5.15
N ARG A 563 23.13 0.39 4.75
CA ARG A 563 24.10 1.32 4.19
C ARG A 563 23.70 1.81 2.79
N THR A 564 23.25 0.90 1.92
CA THR A 564 22.78 1.27 0.57
C THR A 564 21.62 2.26 0.61
N GLN A 565 20.64 2.06 1.51
CA GLN A 565 19.51 3.00 1.65
C GLN A 565 19.91 4.33 2.29
N GLY A 566 20.96 4.36 3.13
CA GLY A 566 21.43 5.59 3.79
C GLY A 566 20.44 6.20 4.80
N LEU A 567 19.45 5.43 5.26
CA LEU A 567 18.40 5.89 6.19
C LEU A 567 18.73 5.58 7.66
N GLY A 568 19.91 5.01 7.97
CA GLY A 568 20.16 4.35 9.25
C GLY A 568 19.25 3.14 9.45
N GLY A 569 19.15 2.64 10.69
CA GLY A 569 18.31 1.48 11.00
C GLY A 569 18.47 0.97 12.41
N ASP A 570 17.83 -0.16 12.68
CA ASP A 570 17.76 -0.78 14.00
C ASP A 570 18.04 -2.27 13.92
N ILE A 571 18.99 -2.75 14.71
CA ILE A 571 19.22 -4.17 14.95
C ILE A 571 18.88 -4.46 16.41
N VAL A 572 17.93 -5.36 16.63
CA VAL A 572 17.52 -5.78 17.98
C VAL A 572 17.79 -7.27 18.12
N ASN A 573 18.65 -7.63 19.07
CA ASN A 573 19.02 -9.03 19.31
C ASN A 573 18.27 -9.56 20.53
N ILE A 574 17.52 -10.65 20.34
CA ILE A 574 16.86 -11.36 21.44
C ILE A 574 17.85 -12.33 22.05
N VAL A 575 18.34 -11.99 23.24
CA VAL A 575 19.36 -12.78 23.92
C VAL A 575 18.70 -13.63 25.00
N SER A 576 19.10 -13.50 26.27
CA SER A 576 18.65 -14.30 27.40
C SER A 576 19.46 -13.87 28.63
N LYS A 577 18.79 -13.78 29.78
CA LYS A 577 19.42 -13.58 31.08
C LYS A 577 20.70 -14.41 31.30
N ASN A 578 20.77 -15.63 30.76
CA ASN A 578 21.93 -16.51 30.90
C ASN A 578 23.23 -15.96 30.29
N ALA A 579 23.16 -14.88 29.51
CA ALA A 579 24.33 -14.12 29.07
C ALA A 579 25.00 -13.31 30.18
N LEU A 580 24.24 -12.92 31.21
CA LEU A 580 24.69 -12.08 32.33
C LEU A 580 24.79 -12.87 33.64
N VAL A 581 23.92 -13.87 33.80
CA VAL A 581 23.82 -14.66 35.02
C VAL A 581 24.22 -16.10 34.72
N SER A 582 25.16 -16.63 35.52
CA SER A 582 25.50 -18.04 35.44
C SER A 582 24.34 -18.90 35.96
N GLY A 583 24.00 -19.94 35.20
CA GLY A 583 23.04 -20.97 35.59
C GLY A 583 23.69 -22.35 35.48
N PRO A 584 23.40 -23.29 36.40
CA PRO A 584 23.91 -24.64 36.28
C PRO A 584 23.45 -25.27 34.95
N ASN A 585 24.26 -26.18 34.40
CA ASN A 585 23.98 -26.94 33.18
C ASN A 585 23.80 -26.09 31.91
N ASN A 586 24.33 -24.86 31.85
CA ASN A 586 24.15 -23.95 30.72
C ASN A 586 25.49 -23.42 30.17
N VAL A 587 26.59 -24.17 30.29
CA VAL A 587 27.92 -23.70 29.86
C VAL A 587 27.96 -23.32 28.38
N GLY A 588 27.44 -24.17 27.48
CA GLY A 588 27.37 -23.86 26.05
C GLY A 588 26.40 -22.72 25.75
N TYR A 589 25.15 -22.83 26.24
CA TYR A 589 24.10 -21.85 25.95
C TYR A 589 24.43 -20.46 26.52
N GLY A 590 24.85 -20.38 27.78
CA GLY A 590 25.23 -19.14 28.44
C GLY A 590 26.44 -18.47 27.76
N THR A 591 27.44 -19.26 27.35
CA THR A 591 28.60 -18.73 26.61
C THR A 591 28.17 -18.14 25.26
N ALA A 592 27.37 -18.87 24.47
CA ALA A 592 26.87 -18.38 23.19
C ALA A 592 26.02 -17.10 23.35
N LYS A 593 25.14 -17.06 24.38
CA LYS A 593 24.33 -15.86 24.69
C LYS A 593 25.20 -14.68 25.16
N ALA A 594 26.26 -14.91 25.94
CA ALA A 594 27.23 -13.87 26.30
C ALA A 594 27.97 -13.32 25.07
N ALA A 595 28.36 -14.20 24.14
CA ALA A 595 28.96 -13.80 22.87
C ALA A 595 28.00 -12.93 22.03
N GLN A 596 26.70 -13.27 21.96
CA GLN A 596 25.68 -12.44 21.30
C GLN A 596 25.58 -11.03 21.92
N ILE A 597 25.60 -10.89 23.25
CA ILE A 597 25.60 -9.57 23.92
C ILE A 597 26.85 -8.78 23.54
N HIS A 598 28.03 -9.39 23.64
CA HIS A 598 29.27 -8.69 23.36
C HIS A 598 29.35 -8.26 21.89
N MET A 599 28.98 -9.14 20.97
CA MET A 599 28.88 -8.83 19.54
C MET A 599 27.92 -7.66 19.28
N SER A 600 26.78 -7.60 19.98
CA SER A 600 25.83 -6.49 19.84
C SER A 600 26.45 -5.14 20.21
N ARG A 601 27.32 -5.09 21.23
CA ARG A 601 28.05 -3.87 21.62
C ARG A 601 29.13 -3.49 20.60
N LEU A 602 29.84 -4.48 20.06
CA LEU A 602 30.84 -4.25 18.99
C LEU A 602 30.17 -3.67 17.75
N LEU A 603 29.04 -4.27 17.32
CA LEU A 603 28.26 -3.75 16.19
C LEU A 603 27.68 -2.36 16.47
N ALA A 604 27.22 -2.08 17.70
CA ALA A 604 26.75 -0.74 18.06
C ALA A 604 27.85 0.33 17.91
N ALA A 605 29.10 0.01 18.27
CA ALA A 605 30.23 0.90 18.15
C ALA A 605 30.65 1.11 16.68
N GLU A 606 30.67 0.02 15.89
CA GLU A 606 31.06 0.06 14.48
C GLU A 606 30.02 0.80 13.61
N LEU A 607 28.73 0.54 13.83
CA LEU A 607 27.65 0.99 12.95
C LEU A 607 27.03 2.33 13.38
N GLY A 608 27.44 2.87 14.52
CA GLY A 608 26.99 4.17 15.03
C GLY A 608 27.15 5.34 14.04
N PRO A 609 28.29 5.49 13.34
CA PRO A 609 28.47 6.52 12.30
C PRO A 609 27.44 6.44 11.17
N ASP A 610 26.96 5.24 10.84
CA ASP A 610 25.92 4.99 9.82
C ASP A 610 24.50 5.25 10.36
N LYS A 611 24.36 5.68 11.63
CA LYS A 611 23.09 5.83 12.36
C LYS A 611 22.29 4.53 12.42
N ILE A 612 23.00 3.39 12.46
CA ILE A 612 22.41 2.08 12.69
C ILE A 612 22.59 1.75 14.17
N ARG A 613 21.48 1.62 14.89
CA ARG A 613 21.47 1.32 16.32
C ARG A 613 21.46 -0.18 16.52
N VAL A 614 22.20 -0.68 17.50
CA VAL A 614 22.20 -2.10 17.87
C VAL A 614 21.92 -2.22 19.35
N ASN A 615 20.81 -2.86 19.72
CA ASN A 615 20.39 -3.02 21.11
C ASN A 615 19.99 -4.46 21.40
N VAL A 616 19.94 -4.81 22.68
CA VAL A 616 19.59 -6.15 23.16
C VAL A 616 18.31 -6.08 23.98
N VAL A 617 17.37 -6.99 23.70
CA VAL A 617 16.28 -7.33 24.64
C VAL A 617 16.64 -8.66 25.29
N ASN A 618 16.53 -8.71 26.61
CA ASN A 618 17.05 -9.79 27.42
C ASN A 618 15.93 -10.46 28.25
N PRO A 619 15.31 -11.53 27.72
CA PRO A 619 14.23 -12.24 28.41
C PRO A 619 14.72 -13.16 29.55
N ASP A 620 13.82 -13.44 30.50
CA ASP A 620 13.87 -14.64 31.35
C ASP A 620 12.56 -15.43 31.25
N ALA A 621 12.68 -16.76 31.31
CA ALA A 621 11.57 -17.70 31.48
C ALA A 621 10.28 -17.46 30.67
N VAL A 622 10.38 -17.07 29.39
CA VAL A 622 9.21 -16.96 28.50
C VAL A 622 8.81 -18.35 28.01
N ILE A 623 7.77 -18.92 28.62
CA ILE A 623 7.31 -20.29 28.38
C ILE A 623 6.24 -20.35 27.27
N GLU A 624 5.35 -19.36 27.22
CA GLU A 624 4.26 -19.27 26.26
C GLU A 624 4.74 -19.42 24.80
N GLY A 625 4.17 -20.38 24.07
CA GLY A 625 4.37 -20.55 22.62
C GLY A 625 5.81 -20.86 22.18
N SER A 626 6.69 -21.19 23.12
CA SER A 626 8.12 -21.39 22.87
C SER A 626 8.46 -22.87 22.72
N LYS A 627 8.98 -23.26 21.55
CA LYS A 627 9.48 -24.62 21.29
C LYS A 627 10.59 -25.05 22.24
N ILE A 628 11.30 -24.11 22.87
CA ILE A 628 12.33 -24.42 23.88
C ILE A 628 11.70 -25.06 25.12
N TRP A 629 10.42 -24.80 25.39
CA TRP A 629 9.66 -25.37 26.51
C TRP A 629 8.76 -26.54 26.10
N GLU A 630 8.86 -27.01 24.87
CA GLU A 630 8.20 -28.23 24.44
C GLU A 630 9.11 -29.45 24.71
N GLY A 631 8.59 -30.48 25.36
CA GLY A 631 9.28 -31.76 25.58
C GLY A 631 10.36 -31.75 26.68
N LYS A 632 11.47 -32.46 26.41
CA LYS A 632 12.47 -32.87 27.42
C LYS A 632 13.10 -31.74 28.24
N TRP A 633 13.16 -30.52 27.69
CA TRP A 633 13.69 -29.36 28.41
C TRP A 633 12.78 -28.92 29.56
N ALA A 634 11.48 -28.73 29.28
CA ALA A 634 10.52 -28.35 30.30
C ALA A 634 10.36 -29.46 31.33
N GLU A 635 10.28 -30.72 30.90
CA GLU A 635 10.26 -31.89 31.79
C GLU A 635 11.49 -31.94 32.70
N GLY A 636 12.69 -31.71 32.14
CA GLY A 636 13.94 -31.68 32.90
C GLY A 636 13.96 -30.58 33.96
N ARG A 637 13.41 -29.40 33.65
CA ARG A 637 13.33 -28.27 34.60
C ARG A 637 12.25 -28.46 35.65
N ALA A 638 11.08 -28.95 35.24
CA ALA A 638 9.99 -29.35 36.13
C ALA A 638 10.49 -30.36 37.18
N LYS A 639 11.18 -31.41 36.72
CA LYS A 639 11.83 -32.42 37.57
C LYS A 639 12.90 -31.82 38.48
N ALA A 640 13.77 -30.95 37.96
CA ALA A 640 14.82 -30.31 38.76
C ALA A 640 14.27 -29.38 39.86
N TYR A 641 13.06 -28.86 39.67
CA TYR A 641 12.40 -27.95 40.62
C TYR A 641 11.29 -28.59 41.46
N GLY A 642 10.96 -29.85 41.20
CA GLY A 642 9.90 -30.58 41.92
C GLY A 642 8.50 -30.02 41.66
N VAL A 643 8.24 -29.47 40.47
CA VAL A 643 6.95 -28.92 40.03
C VAL A 643 6.50 -29.60 38.73
N THR A 644 5.24 -29.45 38.33
CA THR A 644 4.80 -29.89 36.99
C THR A 644 5.20 -28.88 35.90
N VAL A 645 5.10 -29.28 34.63
CA VAL A 645 5.42 -28.39 33.50
C VAL A 645 4.44 -27.20 33.46
N GLU A 646 3.18 -27.42 33.79
CA GLU A 646 2.13 -26.41 33.85
C GLU A 646 2.36 -25.38 34.95
N GLU A 647 3.04 -25.78 36.04
CA GLU A 647 3.38 -24.91 37.16
C GLU A 647 4.66 -24.09 36.92
N LEU A 648 5.46 -24.44 35.91
CA LEU A 648 6.73 -23.75 35.64
C LEU A 648 6.59 -22.24 35.47
N PRO A 649 5.60 -21.68 34.72
CA PRO A 649 5.46 -20.23 34.60
C PRO A 649 5.32 -19.53 35.96
N ALA A 650 4.43 -20.03 36.81
CA ALA A 650 4.23 -19.48 38.15
C ALA A 650 5.45 -19.69 39.05
N TYR A 651 6.15 -20.82 38.91
CA TYR A 651 7.39 -21.08 39.64
C TYR A 651 8.50 -20.09 39.26
N TYR A 652 8.70 -19.82 37.97
CA TYR A 652 9.69 -18.83 37.52
C TYR A 652 9.33 -17.41 37.93
N ALA A 653 8.05 -17.04 37.84
CA ALA A 653 7.57 -15.72 38.27
C ALA A 653 7.99 -15.42 39.71
N LYS A 654 7.79 -16.36 40.64
CA LYS A 654 8.16 -16.26 42.08
C LYS A 654 9.66 -16.03 42.35
N ARG A 655 10.53 -16.21 41.35
CA ARG A 655 11.98 -15.99 41.47
C ARG A 655 12.41 -14.58 41.08
N THR A 656 11.47 -13.79 40.57
CA THR A 656 11.69 -12.42 40.08
C THR A 656 11.21 -11.41 41.12
N LEU A 657 11.71 -10.17 41.10
CA LEU A 657 11.31 -9.15 42.08
C LEU A 657 9.83 -8.76 41.96
N LEU A 658 9.27 -8.81 40.75
CA LEU A 658 7.88 -8.44 40.50
C LEU A 658 6.89 -9.59 40.74
N ASN A 659 7.36 -10.84 40.84
CA ASN A 659 6.51 -12.04 40.97
C ASN A 659 5.52 -12.24 39.81
N GLU A 660 5.85 -11.74 38.62
CA GLU A 660 4.98 -11.76 37.44
C GLU A 660 5.48 -12.76 36.38
N ILE A 661 4.54 -13.33 35.63
CA ILE A 661 4.84 -14.19 34.48
C ILE A 661 5.23 -13.30 33.29
N ILE A 662 6.35 -13.62 32.62
CA ILE A 662 6.78 -12.90 31.42
C ILE A 662 6.23 -13.59 30.18
N SER A 663 5.44 -12.85 29.40
CA SER A 663 4.80 -13.31 28.17
C SER A 663 5.63 -12.98 26.93
N THR A 664 5.25 -13.58 25.80
CA THR A 664 5.84 -13.22 24.50
C THR A 664 5.55 -11.75 24.11
N LYS A 665 4.39 -11.22 24.53
CA LYS A 665 3.99 -9.82 24.31
C LYS A 665 4.87 -8.84 25.08
N ASP A 666 5.33 -9.20 26.27
CA ASP A 666 6.24 -8.34 27.05
C ASP A 666 7.58 -8.16 26.33
N ILE A 667 8.09 -9.23 25.71
CA ILE A 667 9.30 -9.16 24.90
C ILE A 667 9.08 -8.30 23.65
N ALA A 668 7.93 -8.46 22.99
CA ALA A 668 7.53 -7.63 21.85
C ALA A 668 7.46 -6.14 22.22
N ASN A 669 6.92 -5.80 23.39
CA ASN A 669 6.91 -4.44 23.92
C ASN A 669 8.33 -3.92 24.19
N GLY A 670 9.24 -4.76 24.69
CA GLY A 670 10.65 -4.40 24.87
C GLY A 670 11.34 -4.07 23.54
N VAL A 671 11.08 -4.85 22.48
CA VAL A 671 11.57 -4.55 21.12
C VAL A 671 10.98 -3.23 20.63
N PHE A 672 9.66 -3.07 20.76
CA PHE A 672 8.96 -1.86 20.36
C PHE A 672 9.48 -0.61 21.08
N ALA A 673 9.84 -0.68 22.35
CA ALA A 673 10.42 0.44 23.09
C ALA A 673 11.71 0.96 22.41
N PHE A 674 12.55 0.07 21.88
CA PHE A 674 13.73 0.48 21.12
C PHE A 674 13.37 1.09 19.77
N VAL A 675 12.45 0.51 19.01
CA VAL A 675 12.22 0.88 17.60
C VAL A 675 11.09 1.89 17.38
N GLY A 676 10.23 2.13 18.37
CA GLY A 676 9.07 3.01 18.31
C GLY A 676 9.37 4.51 18.27
N GLY A 677 10.63 4.90 18.06
CA GLY A 677 11.06 6.29 17.85
C GLY A 677 11.47 7.06 19.11
N LEU A 678 11.12 6.59 20.32
CA LEU A 678 11.44 7.29 21.57
C LEU A 678 12.92 7.19 21.96
N LEU A 679 13.59 6.10 21.58
CA LEU A 679 14.98 5.81 21.94
C LEU A 679 15.98 6.07 20.80
N GLY A 680 15.67 6.99 19.88
CA GLY A 680 16.45 7.22 18.66
C GLY A 680 17.92 7.67 18.87
N LYS A 681 18.30 8.04 20.10
CA LYS A 681 19.69 8.39 20.48
C LYS A 681 20.36 7.32 21.36
N SER A 682 19.78 6.12 21.45
CA SER A 682 20.25 5.04 22.31
C SER A 682 20.68 3.81 21.49
N THR A 683 21.95 3.43 21.59
CA THR A 683 22.55 2.23 20.98
C THR A 683 23.49 1.54 21.98
N GLY A 684 23.74 0.24 21.82
CA GLY A 684 24.58 -0.57 22.71
C GLY A 684 23.91 -0.99 24.03
N ASN A 685 22.60 -0.76 24.17
CA ASN A 685 21.87 -0.99 25.42
C ASN A 685 21.43 -2.45 25.56
N ILE A 686 21.18 -2.83 26.81
CA ILE A 686 20.55 -4.09 27.19
C ILE A 686 19.30 -3.75 28.00
N LEU A 687 18.14 -4.15 27.50
CA LEU A 687 16.88 -4.04 28.21
C LEU A 687 16.49 -5.41 28.77
N ASN A 688 16.55 -5.56 30.08
CA ASN A 688 16.03 -6.74 30.76
C ASN A 688 14.49 -6.72 30.76
N VAL A 689 13.89 -7.79 30.27
CA VAL A 689 12.44 -8.04 30.35
C VAL A 689 12.25 -9.39 31.03
N ASP A 690 12.46 -9.39 32.34
CA ASP A 690 12.70 -10.61 33.14
C ASP A 690 11.98 -10.62 34.50
N GLY A 691 11.06 -9.68 34.75
CA GLY A 691 10.38 -9.55 36.04
C GLY A 691 11.26 -8.98 37.15
N GLY A 692 12.45 -8.49 36.83
CA GLY A 692 13.40 -7.93 37.79
C GLY A 692 14.30 -9.00 38.40
N VAL A 693 15.10 -9.69 37.59
CA VAL A 693 16.11 -10.61 38.13
C VAL A 693 17.32 -9.80 38.60
N ALA A 694 17.45 -9.61 39.91
CA ALA A 694 18.51 -8.77 40.50
C ALA A 694 19.94 -9.16 40.07
N ALA A 695 20.23 -10.45 39.92
CA ALA A 695 21.54 -10.93 39.47
C ALA A 695 21.86 -10.54 38.01
N ALA A 696 20.85 -10.25 37.19
CA ALA A 696 20.98 -9.87 35.78
C ALA A 696 21.07 -8.36 35.57
N PHE A 697 21.05 -7.55 36.62
CA PHE A 697 21.13 -6.09 36.50
C PHE A 697 22.46 -5.69 35.87
N VAL A 698 22.37 -5.05 34.69
CA VAL A 698 23.52 -4.50 33.99
C VAL A 698 24.06 -3.30 34.77
N ARG A 699 25.38 -3.23 34.92
CA ARG A 699 26.10 -2.14 35.58
C ARG A 699 27.00 -1.42 34.60
#